data_AF-A0A521G6L8-F1
#
_entry.id   AF-A0A521G6L8-F1
#
_cell.length_a   1.000
_cell.length_b   1.000
_cell.length_c   1.000
_cell.angle_alpha   90.00
_cell.angle_beta   90.00
_cell.angle_gamma   90.00
#
_symmetry.space_group_name_H-M   'P 1'
#
loop_
_entity.id
_entity.type
_entity.pdbx_description
1 polymer ?
#
loop_
_entity_poly.entity_id
_entity_poly.type
_entity_poly.pdbx_seq_one_letter_code
_entity_poly.pdbx_strand_id
1 'polypeptide(L)'
;MKTTPILLALTLILILALSGFDGPTVHSGTTRYPADSLPFDSTRFSVEVLAQDMNEPMELALAPDGRVFWVERHGELKRYDPRTKQTKLITKLPVRYRAEDGLLGIALDPKFTQNGWIYLYYSEGEPVDGKGIQVLTRFTLQNDQLLMASRKVLLTVPVLTDNVSHAAGSLAFDKNGNLFLSTGDNTNPFGSDGYAPIDERPDRLHFDAQKSSGNTNDLRGKVLRIHPEPDGTYTIPAGNLFSANTPNGNGQPTRSDATRPEIYVMGCRNPFRLSVDSKTNFLYWGEIGPDAGRDSLNRGPRGHDEINQARRAGNFGWPYFVGNTKPYHDYDFVAQASGPRFDPARPVNNSPNNTGLQTLPPAQSALIWYPYVESPEFPELGTGGRNAMAGPVYHAADYPNSDVRLPDYYDGKLLIYEWMRNWIKAVTLKPNGDLAGIEPFLPNQRFVKPMDMTLGPDGSLYVLEYGEYWRAKNDDARLVRITYNRRNRPPVVALQADKTVGAAPLSVRFSANGTFDHDKADKLTYAWFFGPSKTPQARTATPSFTFTKPGTYACRVVVSDGAGGQTERTVTIRVGNEPPALAVKWAGNRSFYFADQTSVQYAVGATDREDGPKLDPKRLKMTFDYVQDTEDLINVGHQAEQESPLVGKTLIEKSDCRACHALQKQSVGPAYEVVAQRYRADAGAVARLSQKIINGGGGVWGESMMSAHPQVSSDDAARMVRYILSLADQSRSLPPSGTLALDRHSKTPAAGQPGRYILTAEYSDNPRPPVGANPVREVLTLRHPQVLAATADAVDRVARRNGTRVQTTRFNAQGANLLFRNLDLSGIRQLTLHWWSSKIDGVWEIRSGSPTGPILAEVPFDHAKDAVEKTATLQPTSQLTDVYIVLKATQGKPDIWNGPELEWVRFQR
;
A
#
# COMPACT_ATOMS: atom_id res chain seq x y z
N MET A 1 27.90 -54.30 33.96
CA MET A 1 29.03 -54.44 33.03
C MET A 1 28.78 -55.64 32.15
N LYS A 2 28.97 -55.48 30.83
CA LYS A 2 29.21 -56.54 29.82
C LYS A 2 27.98 -57.43 29.54
N THR A 3 27.58 -57.73 28.30
CA THR A 3 28.29 -57.75 27.01
C THR A 3 27.27 -57.98 25.90
N THR A 4 27.37 -57.20 24.82
CA THR A 4 27.00 -57.53 23.42
C THR A 4 27.90 -58.69 22.92
N PRO A 5 27.71 -59.35 21.73
CA PRO A 5 26.89 -58.95 20.57
C PRO A 5 26.27 -60.03 19.61
N ILE A 6 25.41 -59.54 18.70
CA ILE A 6 25.32 -59.76 17.21
C ILE A 6 24.61 -61.00 16.58
N LEU A 7 23.57 -60.64 15.79
CA LEU A 7 22.99 -61.15 14.50
C LEU A 7 22.66 -62.66 14.35
N LEU A 8 21.57 -63.09 13.68
CA LEU A 8 21.09 -62.70 12.34
C LEU A 8 19.60 -63.08 12.14
N ALA A 9 18.95 -62.47 11.15
CA ALA A 9 17.52 -62.41 10.86
C ALA A 9 16.84 -63.69 10.34
N LEU A 10 15.49 -63.78 10.45
CA LEU A 10 14.56 -64.04 9.33
C LEU A 10 13.08 -63.75 9.71
N THR A 11 12.47 -62.82 8.98
CA THR A 11 11.07 -62.69 8.48
C THR A 11 9.85 -63.26 9.26
N LEU A 12 8.85 -62.40 9.50
CA LEU A 12 7.43 -62.72 9.28
C LEU A 12 6.56 -61.47 8.97
N ILE A 13 5.57 -61.69 8.11
CA ILE A 13 4.54 -60.78 7.58
C ILE A 13 3.39 -60.57 8.59
N LEU A 14 2.87 -59.34 8.76
CA LEU A 14 1.42 -59.08 8.86
C LEU A 14 1.02 -57.61 8.60
N ILE A 15 -0.20 -57.50 8.11
CA ILE A 15 -0.99 -56.43 7.49
C ILE A 15 -1.29 -55.18 8.36
N LEU A 16 -1.29 -54.06 7.64
CA LEU A 16 -1.91 -52.74 7.81
C LEU A 16 -2.86 -52.48 9.01
N ALA A 17 -2.52 -51.43 9.76
CA ALA A 17 -3.45 -50.38 10.18
C ALA A 17 -2.76 -49.01 9.95
N LEU A 18 -3.20 -48.27 8.92
CA LEU A 18 -2.75 -46.91 8.61
C LEU A 18 -3.59 -45.92 9.43
N SER A 19 -3.05 -45.43 10.55
CA SER A 19 -3.49 -44.16 11.16
C SER A 19 -2.53 -43.07 10.68
N GLY A 20 -3.08 -42.19 9.83
CA GLY A 20 -2.35 -41.14 9.12
C GLY A 20 -1.67 -40.14 10.03
N PHE A 21 -0.44 -39.81 9.63
CA PHE A 21 0.27 -38.61 10.02
C PHE A 21 -0.52 -37.38 9.55
N ASP A 22 -1.03 -36.58 10.48
CA ASP A 22 -1.40 -35.20 10.21
C ASP A 22 -0.10 -34.38 10.06
N GLY A 23 0.28 -34.14 8.80
CA GLY A 23 1.32 -33.17 8.47
C GLY A 23 0.83 -31.74 8.77
N PRO A 24 1.71 -30.82 9.20
CA PRO A 24 1.31 -29.44 9.48
C PRO A 24 0.88 -28.78 8.16
N THR A 25 -0.37 -28.33 8.15
CA THR A 25 -0.95 -27.54 7.07
C THR A 25 -0.31 -26.17 7.04
N VAL A 26 0.38 -25.85 5.94
CA VAL A 26 0.84 -24.50 5.61
C VAL A 26 -0.38 -23.60 5.45
N HIS A 27 -0.68 -22.82 6.50
CA HIS A 27 -1.60 -21.70 6.43
C HIS A 27 -0.82 -20.48 5.93
N SER A 28 -1.02 -20.09 4.67
CA SER A 28 -0.78 -18.70 4.23
C SER A 28 -1.93 -17.81 4.70
N GLY A 29 -2.14 -17.79 6.02
CA GLY A 29 -2.86 -16.70 6.66
C GLY A 29 -1.89 -15.55 6.81
N THR A 30 -2.28 -14.34 6.42
CA THR A 30 -1.84 -13.17 7.17
C THR A 30 -2.25 -13.43 8.61
N THR A 31 -1.32 -13.89 9.44
CA THR A 31 -1.48 -13.88 10.88
C THR A 31 -1.65 -12.40 11.23
N ARG A 32 -2.91 -11.96 11.33
CA ARG A 32 -3.24 -10.81 12.15
C ARG A 32 -2.68 -11.16 13.52
N TYR A 33 -1.55 -10.57 13.89
CA TYR A 33 -1.17 -10.51 15.29
C TYR A 33 -2.40 -9.96 16.01
N PRO A 34 -2.99 -10.71 16.95
CA PRO A 34 -4.15 -10.21 17.68
C PRO A 34 -3.76 -8.85 18.25
N ALA A 35 -4.47 -7.77 17.91
CA ALA A 35 -4.19 -6.45 18.45
C ALA A 35 -4.22 -6.47 20.00
N ASP A 36 -4.93 -7.45 20.57
CA ASP A 36 -5.04 -7.72 22.01
C ASP A 36 -3.83 -8.47 22.62
N SER A 37 -2.77 -8.78 21.84
CA SER A 37 -1.56 -9.50 22.33
C SER A 37 -0.33 -8.61 22.54
N LEU A 38 -0.33 -7.38 22.03
CA LEU A 38 0.77 -6.43 22.23
C LEU A 38 0.60 -5.71 23.57
N PRO A 39 1.67 -5.46 24.34
CA PRO A 39 1.58 -4.76 25.63
C PRO A 39 1.29 -3.25 25.49
N PHE A 40 0.93 -2.80 24.29
CA PHE A 40 0.58 -1.42 23.96
C PHE A 40 -0.54 -1.42 22.90
N ASP A 41 -1.35 -0.36 22.87
CA ASP A 41 -2.38 -0.18 21.84
C ASP A 41 -1.74 0.27 20.53
N SER A 42 -1.68 -0.62 19.54
CA SER A 42 -1.11 -0.34 18.21
C SER A 42 -1.88 0.72 17.41
N THR A 43 -3.13 1.02 17.74
CA THR A 43 -3.92 2.08 17.07
C THR A 43 -3.46 3.49 17.43
N ARG A 44 -2.56 3.64 18.41
CA ARG A 44 -1.93 4.92 18.79
C ARG A 44 -0.77 5.30 17.88
N PHE A 45 -0.33 4.40 17.01
CA PHE A 45 0.64 4.77 15.98
C PHE A 45 -0.01 5.63 14.91
N SER A 46 0.69 6.68 14.51
CA SER A 46 0.35 7.47 13.33
C SER A 46 1.52 7.52 12.38
N VAL A 47 1.21 7.44 11.09
CA VAL A 47 2.16 7.43 9.99
C VAL A 47 1.88 8.67 9.14
N GLU A 48 2.77 9.65 9.21
CA GLU A 48 2.66 10.92 8.48
C GLU A 48 3.62 10.90 7.29
N VAL A 49 3.11 11.14 6.07
CA VAL A 49 3.97 11.35 4.89
C VAL A 49 4.44 12.81 4.90
N LEU A 50 5.74 13.01 5.07
CA LEU A 50 6.37 14.33 5.11
C LEU A 50 6.78 14.82 3.72
N ALA A 51 7.17 13.90 2.85
CA ALA A 51 7.53 14.16 1.45
C ALA A 51 7.24 12.93 0.60
N GLN A 52 7.02 13.14 -0.71
CA GLN A 52 6.78 12.09 -1.70
C GLN A 52 7.38 12.49 -3.06
N ASP A 53 7.19 11.68 -4.10
CA ASP A 53 7.65 11.95 -5.48
C ASP A 53 9.19 12.04 -5.59
N MET A 54 9.88 11.03 -5.06
CA MET A 54 11.34 10.97 -4.99
C MET A 54 11.93 10.14 -6.14
N ASN A 55 13.18 10.45 -6.50
CA ASN A 55 13.91 9.76 -7.56
C ASN A 55 15.09 8.98 -6.96
N GLU A 56 14.86 7.70 -6.65
CA GLU A 56 15.86 6.82 -6.05
C GLU A 56 16.50 7.40 -4.77
N PRO A 57 15.69 7.65 -3.72
CA PRO A 57 16.21 8.11 -2.44
C PRO A 57 17.11 7.02 -1.83
N MET A 58 18.24 7.41 -1.23
CA MET A 58 19.26 6.48 -0.74
C MET A 58 19.39 6.51 0.79
N GLU A 59 19.82 7.63 1.37
CA GLU A 59 20.09 7.73 2.81
C GLU A 59 19.56 9.05 3.36
N LEU A 60 19.15 9.07 4.62
CA LEU A 60 18.63 10.25 5.31
C LEU A 60 19.47 10.59 6.54
N ALA A 61 19.52 11.88 6.88
CA ALA A 61 20.14 12.37 8.10
C ALA A 61 19.25 13.44 8.74
N LEU A 62 19.18 13.41 10.08
CA LEU A 62 18.23 14.23 10.82
C LEU A 62 18.97 15.21 11.74
N ALA A 63 18.64 16.49 11.63
CA ALA A 63 19.23 17.55 12.44
C ALA A 63 18.53 17.66 13.80
N PRO A 64 19.23 18.11 14.87
CA PRO A 64 18.62 18.27 16.20
C PRO A 64 17.39 19.19 16.25
N ASP A 65 17.22 20.08 15.28
CA ASP A 65 16.06 20.97 15.14
C ASP A 65 14.87 20.35 14.37
N GLY A 66 14.98 19.07 14.00
CA GLY A 66 13.94 18.30 13.30
C GLY A 66 13.97 18.42 11.78
N ARG A 67 14.88 19.21 11.18
CA ARG A 67 15.08 19.19 9.72
C ARG A 67 15.58 17.81 9.29
N VAL A 68 14.98 17.29 8.22
CA VAL A 68 15.39 16.01 7.64
C VAL A 68 16.06 16.28 6.30
N PHE A 69 17.25 15.74 6.11
CA PHE A 69 17.98 15.76 4.86
C PHE A 69 18.01 14.37 4.26
N TRP A 70 17.94 14.26 2.95
CA TRP A 70 18.16 12.99 2.27
C TRP A 70 18.84 13.20 0.94
N VAL A 71 19.46 12.13 0.46
CA VAL A 71 20.12 12.11 -0.84
C VAL A 71 19.40 11.19 -1.82
N GLU A 72 19.41 11.57 -3.08
CA GLU A 72 18.93 10.77 -4.21
C GLU A 72 20.12 10.36 -5.07
N ARG A 73 20.07 9.14 -5.63
CA ARG A 73 21.22 8.54 -6.32
C ARG A 73 21.73 9.37 -7.51
N HIS A 74 20.87 10.19 -8.11
CA HIS A 74 21.19 11.10 -9.23
C HIS A 74 21.96 12.37 -8.82
N GLY A 75 22.29 12.52 -7.53
CA GLY A 75 23.14 13.61 -7.02
C GLY A 75 22.39 14.68 -6.25
N GLU A 76 21.06 14.57 -6.09
CA GLU A 76 20.27 15.56 -5.36
C GLU A 76 20.43 15.41 -3.85
N LEU A 77 20.72 16.54 -3.18
CA LEU A 77 20.58 16.70 -1.73
C LEU A 77 19.32 17.53 -1.48
N LYS A 78 18.37 16.95 -0.74
CA LYS A 78 17.09 17.58 -0.41
C LYS A 78 16.90 17.72 1.10
N ARG A 79 15.99 18.60 1.48
CA ARG A 79 15.65 18.90 2.88
C ARG A 79 14.14 19.02 3.04
N TYR A 80 13.60 18.50 4.13
CA TYR A 80 12.27 18.76 4.65
C TYR A 80 12.37 19.64 5.92
N ASP A 81 11.54 20.66 5.99
CA ASP A 81 11.45 21.57 7.15
C ASP A 81 10.16 21.34 7.93
N PRO A 82 10.23 20.90 9.20
CA PRO A 82 9.03 20.62 9.98
C PRO A 82 8.24 21.90 10.35
N ARG A 83 8.85 23.09 10.29
CA ARG A 83 8.16 24.35 10.62
C ARG A 83 7.30 24.84 9.47
N THR A 84 7.83 24.80 8.25
CA THR A 84 7.10 25.23 7.05
C THR A 84 6.35 24.10 6.35
N LYS A 85 6.66 22.85 6.72
CA LYS A 85 6.18 21.62 6.07
C LYS A 85 6.51 21.55 4.58
N GLN A 86 7.64 22.14 4.18
CA GLN A 86 8.06 22.19 2.78
C GLN A 86 9.35 21.42 2.55
N THR A 87 9.43 20.81 1.38
CA THR A 87 10.67 20.24 0.85
C THR A 87 11.42 21.27 0.02
N LYS A 88 12.76 21.15 -0.03
CA LYS A 88 13.63 22.00 -0.85
C LYS A 88 14.77 21.16 -1.43
N LEU A 89 15.04 21.32 -2.73
CA LEU A 89 16.30 20.91 -3.32
C LEU A 89 17.40 21.86 -2.86
N ILE A 90 18.37 21.37 -2.10
CA ILE A 90 19.50 22.15 -1.59
C ILE A 90 20.56 22.29 -2.68
N THR A 91 20.88 21.20 -3.35
CA THR A 91 21.82 21.16 -4.47
C THR A 91 21.67 19.88 -5.29
N LYS A 92 22.23 19.87 -6.50
CA LYS A 92 22.49 18.67 -7.29
C LYS A 92 23.99 18.58 -7.57
N LEU A 93 24.65 17.57 -7.00
CA LEU A 93 26.06 17.30 -7.21
C LEU A 93 26.30 16.62 -8.57
N PRO A 94 27.40 16.94 -9.27
CA PRO A 94 27.80 16.23 -10.46
C PRO A 94 28.39 14.87 -10.08
N VAL A 95 27.53 13.86 -9.95
CA VAL A 95 27.94 12.49 -9.64
C VAL A 95 28.00 11.63 -10.90
N ARG A 96 28.83 10.60 -10.88
CA ARG A 96 28.75 9.53 -11.87
C ARG A 96 27.49 8.72 -11.58
N TYR A 97 26.57 8.68 -12.54
CA TYR A 97 25.34 7.91 -12.44
C TYR A 97 25.35 6.73 -13.43
N ARG A 98 25.76 5.56 -12.96
CA ARG A 98 25.75 4.31 -13.76
C ARG A 98 25.68 3.08 -12.87
N ALA A 99 24.85 2.11 -13.25
CA ALA A 99 24.61 0.91 -12.45
C ALA A 99 24.20 1.24 -10.99
N GLU A 100 25.07 1.02 -10.01
CA GLU A 100 24.86 1.35 -8.59
C GLU A 100 25.56 2.65 -8.15
N ASP A 101 26.40 3.24 -9.01
CA ASP A 101 27.07 4.51 -8.73
C ASP A 101 26.06 5.67 -8.60
N GLY A 102 26.45 6.68 -7.84
CA GLY A 102 25.68 7.90 -7.63
C GLY A 102 26.06 8.60 -6.34
N LEU A 103 25.14 9.39 -5.79
CA LEU A 103 25.20 9.89 -4.42
C LEU A 103 24.58 8.85 -3.47
N LEU A 104 25.38 8.31 -2.58
CA LEU A 104 25.05 7.07 -1.85
C LEU A 104 24.73 7.32 -0.37
N GLY A 105 25.50 8.19 0.27
CA GLY A 105 25.44 8.39 1.71
C GLY A 105 25.49 9.84 2.16
N ILE A 106 24.90 10.08 3.33
CA ILE A 106 24.81 11.37 4.00
C ILE A 106 24.94 11.19 5.52
N ALA A 107 25.74 12.04 6.16
CA ALA A 107 25.72 12.20 7.60
C ALA A 107 25.83 13.68 7.97
N LEU A 108 25.14 14.08 9.04
CA LEU A 108 25.35 15.39 9.66
C LEU A 108 26.38 15.26 10.78
N ASP A 109 27.25 16.24 10.90
CA ASP A 109 28.19 16.29 12.02
C ASP A 109 27.45 16.29 13.37
N PRO A 110 27.95 15.63 14.43
CA PRO A 110 27.32 15.70 15.75
C PRO A 110 27.17 17.13 16.29
N LYS A 111 27.99 18.09 15.80
CA LYS A 111 27.91 19.51 16.11
C LYS A 111 27.28 20.33 14.96
N PHE A 112 26.44 19.72 14.13
CA PHE A 112 25.85 20.34 12.93
C PHE A 112 25.19 21.70 13.20
N THR A 113 24.50 21.87 14.34
CA THR A 113 23.86 23.16 14.69
C THR A 113 24.86 24.30 14.94
N GLN A 114 26.13 23.96 15.17
CA GLN A 114 27.23 24.88 15.46
C GLN A 114 28.10 25.13 14.22
N ASN A 115 28.43 24.06 13.47
CA ASN A 115 29.39 24.11 12.36
C ASN A 115 28.75 24.02 10.96
N GLY A 116 27.50 23.56 10.84
CA GLY A 116 26.83 23.32 9.57
C GLY A 116 27.47 22.21 8.72
N TRP A 117 28.30 21.34 9.30
CA TRP A 117 29.03 20.35 8.52
C TRP A 117 28.17 19.15 8.12
N ILE A 118 28.22 18.83 6.83
CA ILE A 118 27.54 17.71 6.21
C ILE A 118 28.55 16.88 5.44
N TYR A 119 28.47 15.56 5.60
CA TYR A 119 29.32 14.58 4.96
C TYR A 119 28.53 13.86 3.88
N LEU A 120 29.13 13.71 2.69
CA LEU A 120 28.52 13.07 1.53
C LEU A 120 29.49 12.05 0.94
N TYR A 121 28.98 10.87 0.61
CA TYR A 121 29.73 9.81 -0.06
C TYR A 121 29.14 9.53 -1.43
N TYR A 122 29.94 9.66 -2.48
CA TYR A 122 29.46 9.55 -3.86
C TYR A 122 30.55 9.14 -4.87
N SER A 123 30.12 8.59 -6.01
CA SER A 123 30.99 8.29 -7.15
C SER A 123 31.31 9.57 -7.94
N GLU A 124 32.60 9.91 -8.06
CA GLU A 124 33.06 11.18 -8.65
C GLU A 124 33.81 10.98 -9.97
N GLY A 125 33.47 11.82 -10.96
CA GLY A 125 34.16 11.89 -12.24
C GLY A 125 33.90 10.68 -13.14
N GLU A 126 34.39 10.79 -14.37
CA GLU A 126 34.42 9.66 -15.29
C GLU A 126 35.66 8.78 -15.04
N PRO A 127 35.55 7.45 -15.24
CA PRO A 127 36.68 6.55 -15.06
C PRO A 127 37.83 6.83 -16.02
N VAL A 128 39.05 6.61 -15.55
CA VAL A 128 40.27 6.61 -16.37
C VAL A 128 40.81 5.18 -16.39
N ASP A 129 41.00 4.62 -17.57
CA ASP A 129 41.48 3.24 -17.78
C ASP A 129 40.69 2.18 -16.98
N GLY A 130 39.36 2.31 -16.96
CA GLY A 130 38.45 1.39 -16.24
C GLY A 130 38.50 1.51 -14.71
N LYS A 131 39.14 2.55 -14.18
CA LYS A 131 39.24 2.84 -12.75
C LYS A 131 38.53 4.15 -12.43
N GLY A 132 37.59 4.09 -11.48
CA GLY A 132 36.86 5.22 -10.95
C GLY A 132 37.21 5.47 -9.49
N ILE A 133 36.53 6.44 -8.89
CA ILE A 133 36.66 6.76 -7.47
C ILE A 133 35.29 6.98 -6.83
N GLN A 134 35.19 6.59 -5.57
CA GLN A 134 34.17 7.08 -4.66
C GLN A 134 34.84 7.95 -3.59
N VAL A 135 34.23 9.07 -3.25
CA VAL A 135 34.83 10.08 -2.36
C VAL A 135 33.95 10.33 -1.16
N LEU A 136 34.55 10.31 0.04
CA LEU A 136 33.97 10.86 1.25
C LEU A 136 34.36 12.32 1.34
N THR A 137 33.36 13.19 1.36
CA THR A 137 33.56 14.63 1.36
C THR A 137 32.82 15.28 2.51
N ARG A 138 33.33 16.42 2.96
CA ARG A 138 32.68 17.32 3.91
C ARG A 138 32.45 18.67 3.25
N PHE A 139 31.25 19.20 3.44
CA PHE A 139 30.86 20.56 3.06
C PHE A 139 30.31 21.31 4.28
N THR A 140 30.18 22.62 4.14
CA THR A 140 29.43 23.48 5.06
C THR A 140 28.09 23.83 4.42
N LEU A 141 27.00 23.59 5.15
CA LEU A 141 25.65 24.03 4.82
C LEU A 141 25.34 25.30 5.62
N GLN A 142 24.99 26.38 4.92
CA GLN A 142 24.60 27.64 5.53
C GLN A 142 23.36 28.19 4.81
N ASN A 143 22.36 28.64 5.57
CA ASN A 143 21.11 29.21 5.02
C ASN A 143 20.43 28.33 3.95
N ASP A 144 20.38 27.01 4.20
CA ASP A 144 19.88 26.01 3.25
C ASP A 144 20.53 26.08 1.85
N GLN A 145 21.84 26.37 1.83
CA GLN A 145 22.71 26.31 0.66
C GLN A 145 23.98 25.52 1.00
N LEU A 146 24.35 24.59 0.13
CA LEU A 146 25.62 23.87 0.25
C LEU A 146 26.74 24.73 -0.33
N LEU A 147 27.68 25.17 0.51
CA LEU A 147 28.77 26.04 0.08
C LEU A 147 29.82 25.22 -0.67
N MET A 148 29.76 25.19 -2.00
CA MET A 148 30.65 24.35 -2.83
C MET A 148 32.15 24.61 -2.58
N ALA A 149 32.52 25.87 -2.35
CA ALA A 149 33.91 26.26 -2.05
C ALA A 149 34.43 25.70 -0.71
N SER A 150 33.55 25.21 0.17
CA SER A 150 33.92 24.62 1.47
C SER A 150 34.28 23.13 1.39
N ARG A 151 34.19 22.53 0.19
CA ARG A 151 34.45 21.10 -0.06
C ARG A 151 35.80 20.68 0.49
N LYS A 152 35.81 19.61 1.28
CA LYS A 152 37.00 18.86 1.69
C LYS A 152 36.83 17.40 1.32
N VAL A 153 37.83 16.80 0.69
CA VAL A 153 37.87 15.35 0.45
C VAL A 153 38.61 14.72 1.62
N LEU A 154 37.93 13.90 2.40
CA LEU A 154 38.49 13.22 3.56
C LEU A 154 39.14 11.91 3.14
N LEU A 155 38.43 11.11 2.33
CA LEU A 155 38.87 9.79 1.91
C LEU A 155 38.45 9.53 0.46
N THR A 156 39.35 8.90 -0.30
CA THR A 156 39.07 8.43 -1.67
C THR A 156 39.20 6.92 -1.71
N VAL A 157 38.15 6.23 -2.15
CA VAL A 157 38.10 4.79 -2.34
C VAL A 157 38.23 4.50 -3.84
N PRO A 158 39.36 3.93 -4.30
CA PRO A 158 39.50 3.51 -5.69
C PRO A 158 38.53 2.38 -6.00
N VAL A 159 37.83 2.45 -7.13
CA VAL A 159 36.93 1.40 -7.60
C VAL A 159 37.26 1.00 -9.03
N LEU A 160 37.05 -0.26 -9.36
CA LEU A 160 36.93 -0.72 -10.73
C LEU A 160 35.58 -0.26 -11.27
N THR A 161 35.52 0.07 -12.55
CA THR A 161 34.27 0.34 -13.25
C THR A 161 34.00 -0.72 -14.30
N ASP A 162 32.74 -0.79 -14.74
CA ASP A 162 32.27 -1.76 -15.74
C ASP A 162 32.26 -3.20 -15.22
N ASN A 163 31.10 -3.87 -15.34
CA ASN A 163 30.94 -5.28 -14.97
C ASN A 163 31.29 -5.62 -13.51
N VAL A 164 31.05 -4.69 -12.57
CA VAL A 164 31.20 -4.87 -11.12
C VAL A 164 29.96 -4.28 -10.41
N SER A 165 29.69 -4.75 -9.20
CA SER A 165 28.55 -4.35 -8.35
C SER A 165 28.99 -4.10 -6.92
N HIS A 166 28.03 -3.76 -6.06
CA HIS A 166 28.15 -3.54 -4.61
C HIS A 166 28.86 -2.24 -4.28
N ALA A 167 28.13 -1.14 -4.41
CA ALA A 167 28.64 0.20 -4.04
C ALA A 167 28.58 0.48 -2.53
N ALA A 168 27.66 -0.14 -1.80
CA ALA A 168 27.34 0.19 -0.40
C ALA A 168 27.12 1.70 -0.17
N GLY A 169 27.91 2.32 0.70
CA GLY A 169 28.04 3.78 0.78
C GLY A 169 27.23 4.44 1.89
N SER A 170 26.97 3.75 3.00
CA SER A 170 26.25 4.30 4.15
C SER A 170 27.18 5.01 5.13
N LEU A 171 26.71 6.09 5.75
CA LEU A 171 27.45 6.90 6.72
C LEU A 171 26.74 6.92 8.09
N ALA A 172 27.50 6.76 9.18
CA ALA A 172 26.97 6.89 10.54
C ALA A 172 28.00 7.44 11.52
N PHE A 173 27.60 8.33 12.42
CA PHE A 173 28.46 8.80 13.52
C PHE A 173 28.21 7.99 14.79
N ASP A 174 29.27 7.73 15.55
CA ASP A 174 29.13 7.36 16.97
C ASP A 174 29.08 8.60 17.88
N LYS A 175 28.79 8.36 19.17
CA LYS A 175 28.73 9.41 20.19
C LYS A 175 30.05 10.12 20.47
N ASN A 176 31.18 9.55 20.02
CA ASN A 176 32.51 10.11 20.20
C ASN A 176 32.96 10.94 18.99
N GLY A 177 32.09 11.10 17.97
CA GLY A 177 32.40 11.82 16.75
C GLY A 177 33.22 11.03 15.74
N ASN A 178 33.32 9.70 15.87
CA ASN A 178 33.90 8.86 14.84
C ASN A 178 32.87 8.61 13.74
N LEU A 179 33.30 8.76 12.48
CA LEU A 179 32.50 8.52 11.30
C LEU A 179 32.78 7.11 10.77
N PHE A 180 31.72 6.34 10.62
CA PHE A 180 31.70 5.06 9.95
C PHE A 180 31.29 5.25 8.49
N LEU A 181 31.97 4.54 7.59
CA LEU A 181 31.67 4.49 6.16
C LEU A 181 31.64 3.04 5.70
N SER A 182 30.52 2.61 5.10
CA SER A 182 30.43 1.30 4.47
C SER A 182 30.86 1.33 3.00
N THR A 183 31.67 0.35 2.59
CA THR A 183 32.16 0.22 1.21
C THR A 183 31.91 -1.22 0.73
N GLY A 184 31.31 -1.37 -0.44
CA GLY A 184 31.09 -2.70 -1.01
C GLY A 184 32.34 -3.26 -1.66
N ASP A 185 32.32 -4.55 -1.97
CA ASP A 185 33.47 -5.32 -2.43
C ASP A 185 33.91 -5.01 -3.85
N ASN A 186 33.08 -4.28 -4.62
CA ASN A 186 33.34 -3.90 -5.99
C ASN A 186 33.69 -5.11 -6.87
N THR A 187 32.89 -6.17 -6.75
CA THR A 187 33.07 -7.45 -7.44
C THR A 187 31.81 -7.83 -8.21
N ASN A 188 32.00 -8.51 -9.33
CA ASN A 188 30.93 -9.06 -10.13
C ASN A 188 30.30 -10.29 -9.45
N PRO A 189 28.98 -10.34 -9.24
CA PRO A 189 28.33 -11.45 -8.56
C PRO A 189 27.95 -12.62 -9.49
N PHE A 190 27.99 -12.43 -10.81
CA PHE A 190 27.37 -13.37 -11.78
C PHE A 190 28.33 -14.43 -12.31
N GLY A 191 29.65 -14.26 -12.16
CA GLY A 191 30.65 -15.17 -12.73
C GLY A 191 30.99 -16.41 -11.89
N SER A 192 30.18 -16.72 -10.87
CA SER A 192 30.50 -17.77 -9.89
C SER A 192 29.29 -18.64 -9.52
N ASP A 193 28.30 -18.74 -10.41
CA ASP A 193 27.07 -19.54 -10.23
C ASP A 193 26.28 -19.20 -8.95
N GLY A 194 26.41 -17.95 -8.49
CA GLY A 194 25.81 -17.46 -7.25
C GLY A 194 26.55 -17.85 -5.96
N TYR A 195 27.70 -18.52 -6.02
CA TYR A 195 28.56 -18.78 -4.85
C TYR A 195 29.66 -17.71 -4.74
N ALA A 196 30.61 -17.90 -3.82
CA ALA A 196 31.74 -17.00 -3.62
C ALA A 196 32.52 -16.70 -4.92
N PRO A 197 32.68 -15.41 -5.30
CA PRO A 197 33.50 -14.99 -6.42
C PRO A 197 34.97 -14.91 -6.00
N ILE A 198 35.69 -16.00 -6.26
CA ILE A 198 37.13 -16.17 -5.93
C ILE A 198 37.93 -16.61 -7.16
N ASP A 199 37.60 -16.06 -8.34
CA ASP A 199 38.18 -16.48 -9.62
C ASP A 199 39.54 -15.80 -9.89
N GLU A 200 40.63 -16.52 -9.63
CA GLU A 200 42.00 -16.01 -9.63
C GLU A 200 42.68 -15.96 -11.02
N ARG A 201 41.94 -16.31 -12.09
CA ARG A 201 42.51 -16.29 -13.44
C ARG A 201 42.95 -14.87 -13.85
N PRO A 202 44.03 -14.70 -14.64
CA PRO A 202 44.62 -13.38 -14.90
C PRO A 202 43.69 -12.32 -15.51
N ASP A 203 42.69 -12.73 -16.29
CA ASP A 203 41.70 -11.87 -16.95
C ASP A 203 40.39 -11.72 -16.15
N ARG A 204 40.35 -12.21 -14.91
CA ARG A 204 39.14 -12.34 -14.08
C ARG A 204 39.15 -11.50 -12.81
N LEU A 205 39.97 -10.44 -12.75
CA LEU A 205 40.04 -9.49 -11.61
C LEU A 205 38.66 -9.01 -11.11
N HIS A 206 37.71 -8.77 -12.01
CA HIS A 206 36.37 -8.29 -11.63
C HIS A 206 35.54 -9.36 -10.89
N PHE A 207 35.95 -10.63 -10.91
CA PHE A 207 35.27 -11.80 -10.35
C PHE A 207 36.00 -12.40 -9.14
N ASP A 208 36.95 -11.66 -8.58
CA ASP A 208 37.72 -12.05 -7.40
C ASP A 208 37.47 -11.08 -6.24
N ALA A 209 36.58 -11.43 -5.30
CA ALA A 209 36.32 -10.64 -4.10
C ALA A 209 37.46 -10.75 -3.07
N GLN A 210 38.42 -11.65 -3.26
CA GLN A 210 39.58 -11.74 -2.38
C GLN A 210 40.51 -10.53 -2.53
N LYS A 211 40.51 -9.87 -3.70
CA LYS A 211 41.25 -8.63 -3.96
C LYS A 211 40.83 -7.47 -3.06
N SER A 212 39.58 -7.49 -2.56
CA SER A 212 38.94 -6.42 -1.81
C SER A 212 38.53 -6.90 -0.43
N SER A 213 37.40 -7.60 -0.28
CA SER A 213 36.82 -7.97 1.02
C SER A 213 37.80 -8.69 1.95
N GLY A 214 38.50 -9.69 1.41
CA GLY A 214 39.53 -10.47 2.10
C GLY A 214 40.93 -9.81 2.13
N ASN A 215 41.12 -8.65 1.50
CA ASN A 215 42.40 -7.95 1.45
C ASN A 215 42.46 -6.90 2.56
N THR A 216 43.43 -7.03 3.46
CA THR A 216 43.65 -6.10 4.58
C THR A 216 44.23 -4.75 4.15
N ASN A 217 44.70 -4.65 2.92
CA ASN A 217 45.33 -3.48 2.33
C ASN A 217 44.41 -2.74 1.33
N ASP A 218 43.11 -3.07 1.32
CA ASP A 218 42.09 -2.48 0.44
C ASP A 218 40.96 -1.85 1.27
N LEU A 219 40.39 -0.75 0.77
CA LEU A 219 39.31 -0.02 1.43
C LEU A 219 37.92 -0.53 1.05
N ARG A 220 37.80 -1.43 0.07
CA ARG A 220 36.54 -2.00 -0.44
C ARG A 220 36.16 -3.27 0.30
N GLY A 221 34.86 -3.52 0.43
CA GLY A 221 34.31 -4.65 1.19
C GLY A 221 34.58 -4.52 2.69
N LYS A 222 34.40 -3.30 3.23
CA LYS A 222 34.75 -2.91 4.60
C LYS A 222 33.64 -2.08 5.24
N VAL A 223 33.69 -1.97 6.58
CA VAL A 223 33.23 -0.76 7.26
C VAL A 223 34.45 -0.06 7.84
N LEU A 224 34.69 1.16 7.37
CA LEU A 224 35.80 2.02 7.78
C LEU A 224 35.35 2.88 8.96
N ARG A 225 36.29 3.23 9.86
CA ARG A 225 36.05 4.14 10.98
C ARG A 225 37.19 5.14 11.11
N ILE A 226 36.87 6.41 10.96
CA ILE A 226 37.80 7.54 11.06
C ILE A 226 37.26 8.59 12.02
N HIS A 227 38.10 9.51 12.51
CA HIS A 227 37.66 10.71 13.21
C HIS A 227 37.91 11.95 12.32
N PRO A 228 36.88 12.58 11.75
CA PRO A 228 37.04 13.76 10.91
C PRO A 228 37.66 14.95 11.67
N GLU A 229 38.62 15.64 11.04
CA GLU A 229 39.25 16.84 11.60
C GLU A 229 38.76 18.14 10.91
N PRO A 230 38.84 19.30 11.58
CA PRO A 230 38.33 20.56 11.04
C PRO A 230 38.94 21.04 9.72
N ASP A 231 40.19 20.67 9.44
CA ASP A 231 40.90 21.07 8.22
C ASP A 231 40.53 20.22 6.98
N GLY A 232 39.78 19.13 7.19
CA GLY A 232 39.42 18.15 6.17
C GLY A 232 40.28 16.89 6.18
N THR A 233 41.23 16.77 7.11
CA THR A 233 41.95 15.52 7.38
C THR A 233 41.14 14.62 8.31
N TYR A 234 41.72 13.50 8.74
CA TYR A 234 41.13 12.62 9.74
C TYR A 234 42.21 11.92 10.57
N THR A 235 41.85 11.52 11.79
CA THR A 235 42.67 10.65 12.64
C THR A 235 42.09 9.23 12.71
N ILE A 236 42.90 8.26 13.14
CA ILE A 236 42.46 6.85 13.31
C ILE A 236 42.03 6.64 14.75
N PRO A 237 40.76 6.30 15.00
CA PRO A 237 40.29 6.00 16.35
C PRO A 237 40.91 4.72 16.89
N ALA A 238 41.25 4.72 18.19
CA ALA A 238 41.75 3.54 18.88
C ALA A 238 40.74 2.38 18.82
N GLY A 239 41.22 1.15 18.61
CA GLY A 239 40.39 -0.05 18.51
C GLY A 239 39.86 -0.36 17.10
N ASN A 240 40.42 0.27 16.05
CA ASN A 240 40.30 -0.25 14.68
C ASN A 240 41.02 -1.61 14.57
N LEU A 241 40.69 -2.38 13.53
CA LEU A 241 41.19 -3.75 13.38
C LEU A 241 42.72 -3.80 13.21
N PHE A 242 43.29 -2.76 12.60
CA PHE A 242 44.72 -2.60 12.40
C PHE A 242 45.20 -1.27 13.00
N SER A 243 46.38 -1.28 13.64
CA SER A 243 46.98 -0.09 14.21
C SER A 243 47.54 0.84 13.12
N ALA A 244 47.47 2.15 13.36
CA ALA A 244 48.22 3.14 12.60
C ALA A 244 49.72 3.09 12.98
N ASN A 245 50.61 3.37 12.03
CA ASN A 245 52.01 3.67 12.30
C ASN A 245 52.18 5.21 12.49
N THR A 246 53.37 5.68 12.91
CA THR A 246 53.71 7.09 13.20
C THR A 246 53.35 8.07 12.06
N PRO A 247 52.78 9.27 12.30
CA PRO A 247 52.34 10.20 11.25
C PRO A 247 53.43 10.59 10.23
N ASN A 248 53.08 10.75 8.96
CA ASN A 248 53.95 11.35 7.94
C ASN A 248 53.63 12.85 7.80
N GLY A 249 54.54 13.59 7.16
CA GLY A 249 54.54 15.06 7.13
C GLY A 249 53.38 15.75 6.39
N ASN A 250 52.33 15.03 6.01
CA ASN A 250 51.11 15.59 5.38
C ASN A 250 49.84 15.44 6.25
N GLY A 251 49.97 15.03 7.52
CA GLY A 251 48.85 15.00 8.47
C GLY A 251 47.86 13.85 8.29
N GLN A 252 48.15 12.89 7.39
CA GLN A 252 47.39 11.65 7.27
C GLN A 252 48.02 10.54 8.14
N PRO A 253 47.25 9.56 8.62
CA PRO A 253 47.80 8.43 9.37
C PRO A 253 48.76 7.62 8.50
N THR A 254 49.91 7.18 9.01
CA THR A 254 50.71 6.22 8.22
C THR A 254 50.12 4.83 8.35
N ARG A 255 49.97 4.20 7.19
CA ARG A 255 49.56 2.81 7.01
C ARG A 255 50.79 1.92 6.92
N SER A 256 50.63 0.63 7.21
CA SER A 256 51.66 -0.35 6.81
C SER A 256 51.50 -0.68 5.32
N ASP A 257 52.52 -1.30 4.72
CA ASP A 257 52.42 -1.76 3.32
C ASP A 257 51.39 -2.90 3.15
N ALA A 258 50.97 -3.56 4.24
CA ALA A 258 50.07 -4.72 4.21
C ALA A 258 48.68 -4.47 4.83
N THR A 259 48.45 -3.34 5.51
CA THR A 259 47.18 -3.09 6.22
C THR A 259 46.73 -1.63 6.12
N ARG A 260 45.40 -1.43 6.14
CA ARG A 260 44.74 -0.12 6.20
C ARG A 260 44.21 0.14 7.62
N PRO A 261 44.73 1.14 8.35
CA PRO A 261 44.30 1.42 9.72
C PRO A 261 42.87 1.97 9.82
N GLU A 262 42.26 2.39 8.72
CA GLU A 262 40.87 2.85 8.62
C GLU A 262 39.87 1.70 8.84
N ILE A 263 40.29 0.45 8.63
CA ILE A 263 39.42 -0.72 8.69
C ILE A 263 38.98 -0.98 10.14
N TYR A 264 37.67 -0.88 10.39
CA TYR A 264 37.05 -1.36 11.64
C TYR A 264 36.45 -2.75 11.44
N VAL A 265 35.73 -2.95 10.33
CA VAL A 265 35.20 -4.24 9.90
C VAL A 265 35.77 -4.59 8.53
N MET A 266 36.21 -5.84 8.35
CA MET A 266 36.54 -6.41 7.05
C MET A 266 35.71 -7.65 6.72
N GLY A 267 35.82 -8.13 5.50
CA GLY A 267 35.10 -9.32 5.06
C GLY A 267 33.61 -9.06 4.82
N CYS A 268 33.28 -7.92 4.20
CA CYS A 268 31.92 -7.60 3.76
C CYS A 268 31.82 -7.69 2.23
N ARG A 269 30.65 -8.08 1.71
CA ARG A 269 30.27 -8.06 0.29
C ARG A 269 29.64 -6.72 -0.09
N ASN A 270 28.50 -6.41 0.51
CA ASN A 270 27.74 -5.19 0.32
C ASN A 270 27.07 -4.78 1.65
N PRO A 271 27.83 -4.16 2.57
CA PRO A 271 27.33 -3.74 3.88
C PRO A 271 26.39 -2.53 3.73
N PHE A 272 25.10 -2.81 3.60
CA PHE A 272 24.06 -1.85 3.24
C PHE A 272 23.21 -1.44 4.44
N ARG A 273 23.27 -0.12 4.69
CA ARG A 273 22.75 0.68 5.81
C ARG A 273 23.34 0.31 7.17
N LEU A 274 24.10 1.27 7.70
CA LEU A 274 24.75 1.22 9.00
C LEU A 274 23.84 1.81 10.08
N SER A 275 23.95 1.27 11.28
CA SER A 275 23.45 1.93 12.49
C SER A 275 24.41 1.74 13.66
N VAL A 276 24.56 2.78 14.47
CA VAL A 276 25.40 2.74 15.68
C VAL A 276 24.49 2.94 16.89
N ASP A 277 24.52 2.00 17.83
CA ASP A 277 23.75 2.10 19.06
C ASP A 277 24.33 3.21 19.98
N SER A 278 23.49 4.18 20.33
CA SER A 278 23.83 5.32 21.20
C SER A 278 24.34 4.91 22.58
N LYS A 279 23.91 3.75 23.10
CA LYS A 279 24.28 3.27 24.44
C LYS A 279 25.55 2.42 24.40
N THR A 280 25.55 1.36 23.60
CA THR A 280 26.62 0.36 23.60
C THR A 280 27.77 0.69 22.64
N ASN A 281 27.58 1.61 21.69
CA ASN A 281 28.45 1.82 20.53
C ASN A 281 28.62 0.58 19.64
N PHE A 282 27.73 -0.41 19.73
CA PHE A 282 27.73 -1.53 18.78
C PHE A 282 27.31 -1.03 17.40
N LEU A 283 28.06 -1.47 16.39
CA LEU A 283 27.75 -1.21 14.99
C LEU A 283 26.89 -2.34 14.44
N TYR A 284 25.81 -1.99 13.77
CA TYR A 284 24.93 -2.91 13.04
C TYR A 284 24.91 -2.55 11.56
N TRP A 285 24.74 -3.56 10.71
CA TRP A 285 24.50 -3.35 9.28
C TRP A 285 23.76 -4.54 8.69
N GLY A 286 23.06 -4.29 7.58
CA GLY A 286 22.59 -5.37 6.72
C GLY A 286 23.64 -5.71 5.67
N GLU A 287 23.78 -6.99 5.36
CA GLU A 287 24.77 -7.50 4.41
C GLU A 287 24.03 -8.27 3.33
N ILE A 288 24.14 -7.80 2.08
CA ILE A 288 23.50 -8.46 0.94
C ILE A 288 24.46 -9.53 0.43
N GLY A 289 24.07 -10.80 0.55
CA GLY A 289 24.92 -11.94 0.24
C GLY A 289 24.82 -12.42 -1.21
N PRO A 290 25.44 -13.57 -1.53
CA PRO A 290 25.46 -14.09 -2.89
C PRO A 290 24.16 -14.84 -3.24
N ASP A 291 23.97 -15.20 -4.51
CA ASP A 291 22.66 -15.58 -5.06
C ASP A 291 22.41 -17.08 -5.24
N ALA A 292 23.30 -17.96 -4.77
CA ALA A 292 23.13 -19.40 -4.86
C ALA A 292 21.84 -19.84 -4.15
N GLY A 293 20.88 -20.37 -4.91
CA GLY A 293 19.57 -20.79 -4.39
C GLY A 293 19.57 -22.10 -3.59
N ARG A 294 20.67 -22.86 -3.61
CA ARG A 294 20.81 -24.16 -2.93
C ARG A 294 22.22 -24.39 -2.43
N ASP A 295 22.37 -25.27 -1.45
CA ASP A 295 23.68 -25.71 -1.00
C ASP A 295 24.30 -26.61 -2.07
N SER A 296 25.63 -26.65 -2.11
CA SER A 296 26.38 -27.54 -2.99
C SER A 296 27.52 -28.20 -2.21
N LEU A 297 27.62 -29.52 -2.33
CA LEU A 297 28.72 -30.29 -1.75
C LEU A 297 30.08 -29.88 -2.34
N ASN A 298 30.09 -29.32 -3.55
CA ASN A 298 31.30 -28.93 -4.26
C ASN A 298 31.60 -27.43 -4.11
N ARG A 299 30.60 -26.56 -3.92
CA ARG A 299 30.86 -25.11 -3.86
C ARG A 299 30.80 -24.56 -2.45
N GLY A 300 29.86 -25.05 -1.64
CA GLY A 300 29.62 -24.56 -0.28
C GLY A 300 28.14 -24.22 -0.05
N PRO A 301 27.84 -23.39 0.98
CA PRO A 301 26.48 -23.06 1.36
C PRO A 301 25.75 -22.27 0.27
N ARG A 302 24.42 -22.36 0.26
CA ARG A 302 23.55 -21.41 -0.43
C ARG A 302 23.82 -19.99 0.04
N GLY A 303 23.44 -19.00 -0.75
CA GLY A 303 23.56 -17.61 -0.36
C GLY A 303 22.74 -17.29 0.88
N HIS A 304 23.18 -16.31 1.67
CA HIS A 304 22.46 -15.75 2.81
C HIS A 304 22.61 -14.24 2.83
N ASP A 305 21.53 -13.52 3.07
CA ASP A 305 21.64 -12.14 3.55
C ASP A 305 21.79 -12.17 5.07
N GLU A 306 22.43 -11.15 5.64
CA GLU A 306 22.76 -11.12 7.05
C GLU A 306 22.39 -9.79 7.70
N ILE A 307 22.05 -9.84 8.98
CA ILE A 307 22.15 -8.68 9.87
C ILE A 307 23.36 -8.93 10.76
N ASN A 308 24.32 -8.03 10.72
CA ASN A 308 25.59 -8.15 11.41
C ASN A 308 25.67 -7.20 12.61
N GLN A 309 26.51 -7.58 13.58
CA GLN A 309 26.77 -6.81 14.80
C GLN A 309 28.27 -6.85 15.11
N ALA A 310 28.93 -5.70 15.08
CA ALA A 310 30.30 -5.53 15.54
C ALA A 310 30.32 -4.87 16.92
N ARG A 311 30.52 -5.70 17.96
CA ARG A 311 30.78 -5.24 19.34
C ARG A 311 32.17 -4.61 19.50
N ARG A 312 33.08 -4.99 18.59
CA ARG A 312 34.45 -4.51 18.41
C ARG A 312 34.85 -4.74 16.96
N ALA A 313 35.98 -4.19 16.55
CA ALA A 313 36.56 -4.44 15.23
C ALA A 313 36.72 -5.94 14.92
N GLY A 314 36.61 -6.34 13.66
CA GLY A 314 36.60 -7.76 13.30
C GLY A 314 36.58 -8.07 11.80
N ASN A 315 36.82 -9.35 11.48
CA ASN A 315 36.62 -9.92 10.15
C ASN A 315 35.30 -10.71 10.13
N PHE A 316 34.41 -10.39 9.20
CA PHE A 316 33.08 -11.00 9.05
C PHE A 316 33.01 -11.98 7.87
N GLY A 317 34.15 -12.28 7.26
CA GLY A 317 34.39 -13.56 6.60
C GLY A 317 34.19 -13.60 5.09
N TRP A 318 33.44 -12.67 4.47
CA TRP A 318 33.30 -12.66 3.00
C TRP A 318 34.67 -12.44 2.32
N PRO A 319 35.02 -13.16 1.23
CA PRO A 319 34.20 -14.10 0.46
C PRO A 319 34.28 -15.57 0.89
N TYR A 320 34.99 -15.88 1.96
CA TYR A 320 35.28 -17.24 2.38
C TYR A 320 34.13 -17.89 3.16
N PHE A 321 33.31 -17.08 3.83
CA PHE A 321 32.21 -17.54 4.68
C PHE A 321 30.94 -16.72 4.49
N VAL A 322 29.79 -17.32 4.86
CA VAL A 322 28.48 -16.66 4.99
C VAL A 322 27.73 -17.15 6.23
N GLY A 323 26.80 -16.35 6.72
CA GLY A 323 25.95 -16.61 7.88
C GLY A 323 26.76 -16.78 9.16
N ASN A 324 26.57 -17.90 9.85
CA ASN A 324 27.34 -18.26 11.03
C ASN A 324 28.72 -18.87 10.68
N THR A 325 29.50 -18.19 9.83
CA THR A 325 30.81 -18.63 9.34
C THR A 325 30.78 -19.95 8.55
N LYS A 326 29.69 -20.22 7.80
CA LYS A 326 29.59 -21.40 6.91
C LYS A 326 30.63 -21.29 5.79
N PRO A 327 31.59 -22.24 5.67
CA PRO A 327 32.70 -22.10 4.74
C PRO A 327 32.35 -22.50 3.31
N TYR A 328 32.85 -21.73 2.34
CA TYR A 328 32.96 -22.16 0.96
C TYR A 328 34.16 -23.09 0.74
N HIS A 329 34.17 -23.77 -0.40
CA HIS A 329 35.36 -24.47 -0.89
C HIS A 329 36.29 -23.50 -1.61
N ASP A 330 37.60 -23.70 -1.45
CA ASP A 330 38.61 -23.10 -2.31
C ASP A 330 38.49 -23.70 -3.71
N TYR A 331 37.74 -23.04 -4.59
CA TYR A 331 37.29 -23.60 -5.85
C TYR A 331 38.20 -23.19 -7.00
N ASP A 332 38.79 -24.17 -7.67
CA ASP A 332 39.59 -23.95 -8.87
C ASP A 332 38.67 -23.78 -10.08
N PHE A 333 38.61 -22.56 -10.61
CA PHE A 333 37.78 -22.21 -11.77
C PHE A 333 38.33 -22.72 -13.11
N VAL A 334 39.61 -23.10 -13.20
CA VAL A 334 40.21 -23.70 -14.39
C VAL A 334 39.91 -25.19 -14.42
N ALA A 335 40.20 -25.89 -13.32
CA ALA A 335 39.95 -27.33 -13.20
C ALA A 335 38.46 -27.65 -12.95
N GLN A 336 37.66 -26.63 -12.62
CA GLN A 336 36.27 -26.77 -12.16
C GLN A 336 36.13 -27.71 -10.97
N ALA A 337 37.14 -27.74 -10.11
CA ALA A 337 37.29 -28.70 -9.02
C ALA A 337 37.33 -28.01 -7.66
N SER A 338 36.84 -28.70 -6.64
CA SER A 338 36.73 -28.16 -5.28
C SER A 338 37.93 -28.58 -4.45
N GLY A 339 38.66 -27.61 -3.93
CA GLY A 339 39.68 -27.80 -2.92
C GLY A 339 39.11 -27.92 -1.49
N PRO A 340 39.98 -27.81 -0.48
CA PRO A 340 39.59 -27.77 0.93
C PRO A 340 38.60 -26.63 1.23
N ARG A 341 37.84 -26.79 2.31
CA ARG A 341 37.03 -25.69 2.86
C ARG A 341 37.92 -24.70 3.60
N PHE A 342 37.58 -23.42 3.53
CA PHE A 342 38.27 -22.40 4.31
C PHE A 342 38.10 -22.62 5.83
N ASP A 343 39.14 -22.30 6.60
CA ASP A 343 39.13 -22.39 8.07
C ASP A 343 38.74 -21.03 8.68
N PRO A 344 37.60 -20.91 9.38
CA PRO A 344 37.17 -19.64 9.98
C PRO A 344 38.08 -19.17 11.11
N ALA A 345 38.83 -20.06 11.77
CA ALA A 345 39.76 -19.66 12.83
C ALA A 345 41.03 -19.02 12.28
N ARG A 346 41.39 -19.33 11.03
CA ARG A 346 42.59 -18.79 10.38
C ARG A 346 42.42 -18.75 8.86
N PRO A 347 41.60 -17.84 8.32
CA PRO A 347 41.36 -17.76 6.89
C PRO A 347 42.64 -17.33 6.16
N VAL A 348 42.83 -17.84 4.94
CA VAL A 348 44.02 -17.55 4.13
C VAL A 348 43.60 -16.98 2.79
N ASN A 349 44.17 -15.83 2.43
CA ASN A 349 43.96 -15.16 1.14
C ASN A 349 45.19 -15.35 0.25
N ASN A 350 45.12 -16.38 -0.61
CA ASN A 350 46.17 -16.74 -1.56
C ASN A 350 45.99 -16.08 -2.94
N SER A 351 44.98 -15.22 -3.11
CA SER A 351 44.72 -14.60 -4.39
C SER A 351 45.97 -13.85 -4.90
N PRO A 352 46.28 -13.96 -6.21
CA PRO A 352 47.35 -13.18 -6.82
C PRO A 352 47.08 -11.66 -6.77
N ASN A 353 45.83 -11.26 -6.48
CA ASN A 353 45.40 -9.87 -6.33
C ASN A 353 45.42 -9.37 -4.88
N ASN A 354 45.83 -10.22 -3.92
CA ASN A 354 45.98 -9.81 -2.52
C ASN A 354 47.27 -9.00 -2.35
N THR A 355 47.13 -7.78 -1.82
CA THR A 355 48.26 -6.88 -1.50
C THR A 355 48.43 -6.70 0.01
N GLY A 356 47.66 -7.42 0.82
CA GLY A 356 47.67 -7.35 2.27
C GLY A 356 48.27 -8.58 2.94
N LEU A 357 47.82 -8.86 4.16
CA LEU A 357 48.18 -10.05 4.89
C LEU A 357 47.61 -11.29 4.19
N GLN A 358 48.42 -12.34 4.12
CA GLN A 358 47.98 -13.63 3.58
C GLN A 358 47.15 -14.40 4.62
N THR A 359 47.55 -14.37 5.89
CA THR A 359 46.76 -14.94 6.99
C THR A 359 45.87 -13.87 7.59
N LEU A 360 44.56 -14.08 7.55
CA LEU A 360 43.57 -13.10 7.99
C LEU A 360 43.19 -13.30 9.47
N PRO A 361 42.65 -12.25 10.13
CA PRO A 361 42.01 -12.42 11.43
C PRO A 361 40.88 -13.45 11.38
N PRO A 362 40.60 -14.15 12.49
CA PRO A 362 39.49 -15.10 12.56
C PRO A 362 38.16 -14.48 12.15
N ALA A 363 37.35 -15.24 11.41
CA ALA A 363 36.02 -14.82 10.99
C ALA A 363 35.03 -14.83 12.16
N GLN A 364 34.13 -13.86 12.19
CA GLN A 364 33.04 -13.72 13.15
C GLN A 364 31.72 -14.08 12.48
N SER A 365 30.78 -14.61 13.26
CA SER A 365 29.44 -14.97 12.79
C SER A 365 28.53 -13.75 12.69
N ALA A 366 27.63 -13.77 11.71
CA ALA A 366 26.51 -12.85 11.67
C ALA A 366 25.57 -13.02 12.88
N LEU A 367 24.89 -11.94 13.27
CA LEU A 367 23.90 -11.98 14.35
C LEU A 367 22.64 -12.73 13.88
N ILE A 368 22.21 -12.48 12.65
CA ILE A 368 21.06 -13.11 11.98
C ILE A 368 21.45 -13.38 10.52
N TRP A 369 21.06 -14.53 9.95
CA TRP A 369 21.32 -14.87 8.55
C TRP A 369 20.16 -15.64 7.92
N TYR A 370 19.79 -15.37 6.68
CA TYR A 370 18.65 -16.04 6.05
C TYR A 370 18.78 -16.24 4.53
N PRO A 371 18.32 -17.40 4.01
CA PRO A 371 18.30 -17.67 2.58
C PRO A 371 17.02 -17.17 1.90
N TYR A 372 16.90 -17.44 0.60
CA TYR A 372 15.66 -17.20 -0.18
C TYR A 372 14.48 -18.04 0.32
N VAL A 373 14.78 -19.24 0.80
CA VAL A 373 13.82 -20.16 1.41
C VAL A 373 13.61 -19.82 2.89
N GLU A 374 12.70 -20.54 3.55
CA GLU A 374 12.51 -20.39 5.00
C GLU A 374 13.82 -20.71 5.73
N SER A 375 14.21 -19.84 6.65
CA SER A 375 15.36 -20.08 7.51
C SER A 375 14.93 -21.00 8.66
N PRO A 376 15.59 -22.16 8.86
CA PRO A 376 15.37 -22.98 10.04
C PRO A 376 15.66 -22.26 11.35
N GLU A 377 16.67 -21.37 11.34
CA GLU A 377 17.14 -20.65 12.53
C GLU A 377 16.31 -19.39 12.81
N PHE A 378 15.75 -18.76 11.78
CA PHE A 378 14.99 -17.50 11.88
C PHE A 378 13.72 -17.54 10.99
N PRO A 379 12.77 -18.44 11.28
CA PRO A 379 11.55 -18.59 10.48
C PRO A 379 10.71 -17.31 10.42
N GLU A 380 10.82 -16.43 11.43
CA GLU A 380 10.14 -15.15 11.50
C GLU A 380 10.50 -14.23 10.32
N LEU A 381 11.63 -14.48 9.64
CA LEU A 381 12.10 -13.69 8.49
C LEU A 381 11.35 -14.00 7.19
N GLY A 382 10.62 -15.12 7.13
CA GLY A 382 9.84 -15.54 5.97
C GLY A 382 10.69 -15.94 4.76
N THR A 383 10.07 -15.95 3.58
CA THR A 383 10.67 -16.41 2.31
C THR A 383 10.56 -15.35 1.21
N GLY A 384 11.32 -15.50 0.11
CA GLY A 384 11.30 -14.60 -1.05
C GLY A 384 12.64 -13.93 -1.32
N GLY A 385 12.66 -12.87 -2.15
CA GLY A 385 13.86 -12.05 -2.41
C GLY A 385 14.50 -11.51 -1.13
N ARG A 386 15.76 -11.08 -1.17
CA ARG A 386 16.45 -10.58 0.03
C ARG A 386 17.25 -9.32 -0.27
N ASN A 387 17.22 -8.42 0.69
CA ASN A 387 18.07 -7.25 0.77
C ASN A 387 18.06 -6.74 2.23
N ALA A 388 18.88 -7.37 3.08
CA ALA A 388 18.94 -7.06 4.51
C ALA A 388 19.50 -5.65 4.77
N MET A 389 18.90 -4.93 5.72
CA MET A 389 19.35 -3.64 6.24
C MET A 389 19.14 -3.56 7.76
N ALA A 390 20.00 -2.81 8.45
CA ALA A 390 19.90 -2.59 9.89
C ALA A 390 19.62 -1.12 10.21
N GLY A 391 18.62 -0.89 11.06
CA GLY A 391 18.20 0.43 11.52
C GLY A 391 18.61 0.68 12.97
N PRO A 392 18.04 1.71 13.61
CA PRO A 392 18.43 2.13 14.95
C PRO A 392 18.01 1.14 16.03
N VAL A 393 18.79 1.11 17.12
CA VAL A 393 18.35 0.57 18.41
C VAL A 393 17.56 1.66 19.13
N TYR A 394 16.34 1.35 19.56
CA TYR A 394 15.50 2.32 20.28
C TYR A 394 15.80 2.31 21.77
N HIS A 395 16.10 3.47 22.35
CA HIS A 395 16.24 3.65 23.79
C HIS A 395 15.26 4.71 24.29
N ALA A 396 14.25 4.30 25.04
CA ALA A 396 13.21 5.19 25.59
C ALA A 396 13.80 6.27 26.51
N ALA A 397 14.91 5.95 27.19
CA ALA A 397 15.64 6.87 28.05
C ALA A 397 16.25 8.07 27.31
N ASP A 398 16.41 8.00 25.98
CA ASP A 398 16.89 9.13 25.18
C ASP A 398 15.77 10.17 24.93
N TYR A 399 14.52 9.82 25.23
CA TYR A 399 13.34 10.66 24.96
C TYR A 399 12.42 10.80 26.19
N PRO A 400 12.91 11.20 27.38
CA PRO A 400 12.14 11.14 28.63
C PRO A 400 10.87 12.01 28.64
N ASN A 401 10.87 13.12 27.90
CA ASN A 401 9.80 14.12 27.89
C ASN A 401 8.98 14.11 26.59
N SER A 402 9.10 13.07 25.76
CA SER A 402 8.40 13.00 24.49
C SER A 402 7.05 12.29 24.62
N ASP A 403 6.01 12.95 24.12
CA ASP A 403 4.66 12.40 24.03
C ASP A 403 4.41 11.60 22.75
N VAL A 404 5.41 11.51 21.87
CA VAL A 404 5.33 10.86 20.55
C VAL A 404 6.33 9.72 20.38
N ARG A 405 7.20 9.47 21.37
CA ARG A 405 8.19 8.40 21.36
C ARG A 405 7.54 7.02 21.29
N LEU A 406 8.23 6.05 20.67
CA LEU A 406 7.78 4.67 20.59
C LEU A 406 7.47 4.08 22.00
N PRO A 407 6.57 3.09 22.11
CA PRO A 407 6.30 2.41 23.37
C PRO A 407 7.58 1.91 24.06
N ASP A 408 7.59 1.95 25.39
CA ASP A 408 8.73 1.46 26.21
C ASP A 408 8.99 -0.04 25.98
N TYR A 409 8.01 -0.75 25.43
CA TYR A 409 8.16 -2.13 24.95
C TYR A 409 9.32 -2.31 23.95
N TYR A 410 9.60 -1.32 23.11
CA TYR A 410 10.68 -1.41 22.13
C TYR A 410 12.05 -1.00 22.69
N ASP A 411 12.14 -0.62 23.97
CA ASP A 411 13.40 -0.22 24.60
C ASP A 411 14.48 -1.32 24.48
N GLY A 412 15.67 -0.93 24.04
CA GLY A 412 16.79 -1.82 23.75
C GLY A 412 16.63 -2.70 22.51
N LYS A 413 15.53 -2.59 21.73
CA LYS A 413 15.33 -3.40 20.53
C LYS A 413 15.97 -2.76 19.30
N LEU A 414 16.66 -3.59 18.51
CA LEU A 414 17.19 -3.22 17.20
C LEU A 414 16.06 -3.29 16.17
N LEU A 415 15.85 -2.24 15.39
CA LEU A 415 14.96 -2.30 14.23
C LEU A 415 15.74 -2.78 13.01
N ILE A 416 15.30 -3.88 12.41
CA ILE A 416 15.83 -4.41 11.15
C ILE A 416 14.76 -4.29 10.06
N TYR A 417 15.18 -4.17 8.81
CA TYR A 417 14.25 -3.99 7.70
C TYR A 417 14.80 -4.56 6.40
N GLU A 418 13.92 -4.73 5.42
CA GLU A 418 14.25 -5.47 4.21
C GLU A 418 13.48 -4.93 3.01
N TRP A 419 14.23 -4.67 1.93
CA TRP A 419 13.73 -3.96 0.75
C TRP A 419 12.77 -4.80 -0.11
N MET A 420 13.05 -6.09 -0.31
CA MET A 420 12.32 -6.97 -1.24
C MET A 420 10.97 -7.43 -0.70
N ARG A 421 10.87 -7.71 0.60
CA ARG A 421 9.67 -8.24 1.28
C ARG A 421 8.97 -7.18 2.13
N ASN A 422 9.39 -5.92 2.07
CA ASN A 422 8.67 -4.75 2.62
C ASN A 422 8.34 -4.83 4.13
N TRP A 423 9.22 -5.42 4.94
CA TRP A 423 8.99 -5.51 6.38
C TRP A 423 9.97 -4.68 7.19
N ILE A 424 9.51 -4.28 8.37
CA ILE A 424 10.33 -3.82 9.49
C ILE A 424 10.06 -4.80 10.65
N LYS A 425 11.11 -5.21 11.36
CA LYS A 425 11.05 -6.12 12.51
C LYS A 425 11.83 -5.55 13.68
N ALA A 426 11.36 -5.80 14.89
CA ALA A 426 12.05 -5.49 16.12
C ALA A 426 12.78 -6.74 16.63
N VAL A 427 14.06 -6.58 16.92
CA VAL A 427 14.95 -7.62 17.43
C VAL A 427 15.21 -7.34 18.90
N THR A 428 14.78 -8.26 19.75
CA THR A 428 15.05 -8.22 21.18
C THR A 428 16.47 -8.75 21.42
N LEU A 429 17.29 -7.96 22.09
CA LEU A 429 18.66 -8.31 22.45
C LEU A 429 18.77 -8.56 23.96
N LYS A 430 19.59 -9.54 24.35
CA LYS A 430 20.01 -9.73 25.74
C LYS A 430 20.98 -8.60 26.14
N PRO A 431 21.21 -8.35 27.44
CA PRO A 431 22.14 -7.31 27.89
C PRO A 431 23.58 -7.44 27.35
N ASN A 432 24.01 -8.65 27.00
CA ASN A 432 25.30 -8.90 26.39
C ASN A 432 25.34 -8.67 24.86
N GLY A 433 24.21 -8.34 24.23
CA GLY A 433 24.04 -8.11 22.80
C GLY A 433 23.60 -9.33 21.99
N ASP A 434 23.37 -10.49 22.61
CA ASP A 434 22.93 -11.70 21.90
C ASP A 434 21.44 -11.64 21.53
N LEU A 435 21.06 -12.29 20.44
CA LEU A 435 19.66 -12.40 20.02
C LEU A 435 18.80 -13.11 21.08
N ALA A 436 17.63 -12.54 21.37
CA ALA A 436 16.60 -13.14 22.22
C ALA A 436 15.27 -13.38 21.49
N GLY A 437 14.93 -12.58 20.48
CA GLY A 437 13.70 -12.79 19.71
C GLY A 437 13.55 -11.79 18.57
N ILE A 438 12.68 -12.12 17.60
CA ILE A 438 12.36 -11.30 16.43
C ILE A 438 10.85 -11.20 16.32
N GLU A 439 10.32 -10.00 16.12
CA GLU A 439 8.89 -9.78 15.94
C GLU A 439 8.62 -8.72 14.87
N PRO A 440 7.46 -8.74 14.19
CA PRO A 440 7.07 -7.66 13.28
C PRO A 440 6.91 -6.32 13.99
N PHE A 441 7.41 -5.26 13.36
CA PHE A 441 7.12 -3.88 13.77
C PHE A 441 6.01 -3.33 12.87
N LEU A 442 4.89 -2.93 13.48
CA LEU A 442 3.69 -2.44 12.76
C LEU A 442 3.22 -3.37 11.63
N PRO A 443 2.84 -4.64 11.91
CA PRO A 443 2.50 -5.62 10.87
C PRO A 443 1.30 -5.23 9.98
N ASN A 444 0.48 -4.28 10.41
CA ASN A 444 -0.66 -3.77 9.64
C ASN A 444 -0.30 -2.54 8.77
N GLN A 445 0.88 -1.96 8.95
CA GLN A 445 1.38 -0.88 8.12
C GLN A 445 2.03 -1.50 6.88
N ARG A 446 1.56 -1.11 5.69
CA ARG A 446 2.26 -1.42 4.45
C ARG A 446 3.43 -0.46 4.29
N PHE A 447 4.64 -0.99 4.31
CA PHE A 447 5.82 -0.29 3.85
C PHE A 447 6.04 -0.56 2.36
N VAL A 448 6.70 0.37 1.68
CA VAL A 448 7.12 0.19 0.28
C VAL A 448 8.63 0.36 0.21
N LYS A 449 9.33 -0.77 0.23
CA LYS A 449 10.76 -0.88 0.04
C LYS A 449 11.54 0.09 0.93
N PRO A 450 11.45 -0.08 2.26
CA PRO A 450 12.16 0.76 3.21
C PRO A 450 13.65 0.72 2.88
N MET A 451 14.25 1.90 2.74
CA MET A 451 15.59 2.11 2.20
C MET A 451 16.55 2.65 3.25
N ASP A 452 16.04 3.46 4.18
CA ASP A 452 16.78 3.94 5.33
C ASP A 452 15.82 4.33 6.47
N MET A 453 16.30 4.33 7.71
CA MET A 453 15.51 4.81 8.85
C MET A 453 16.37 5.33 9.99
N THR A 454 15.85 6.33 10.70
CA THR A 454 16.52 6.91 11.89
C THR A 454 15.51 7.36 12.95
N LEU A 455 15.96 7.53 14.18
CA LEU A 455 15.15 8.10 15.26
C LEU A 455 15.33 9.63 15.31
N GLY A 456 14.21 10.34 15.43
CA GLY A 456 14.19 11.79 15.66
C GLY A 456 14.53 12.16 17.11
N PRO A 457 14.81 13.44 17.39
CA PRO A 457 15.12 13.94 18.74
C PRO A 457 13.96 13.80 19.74
N ASP A 458 12.76 13.50 19.26
CA ASP A 458 11.56 13.23 20.05
C ASP A 458 11.21 11.72 20.10
N GLY A 459 12.06 10.84 19.58
CA GLY A 459 11.82 9.41 19.56
C GLY A 459 10.81 8.95 18.50
N SER A 460 10.42 9.82 17.56
CA SER A 460 9.71 9.41 16.34
C SER A 460 10.64 8.59 15.45
N LEU A 461 10.12 7.58 14.75
CA LEU A 461 10.87 6.85 13.73
C LEU A 461 10.63 7.49 12.36
N TYR A 462 11.71 7.87 11.67
CA TYR A 462 11.67 8.36 10.30
C TYR A 462 12.09 7.23 9.38
N VAL A 463 11.33 6.98 8.31
CA VAL A 463 11.56 5.93 7.33
C VAL A 463 11.56 6.54 5.93
N LEU A 464 12.60 6.22 5.16
CA LEU A 464 12.70 6.56 3.74
C LEU A 464 12.29 5.35 2.91
N GLU A 465 11.31 5.52 2.05
CA GLU A 465 10.74 4.49 1.18
C GLU A 465 11.19 4.72 -0.26
N TYR A 466 11.72 3.68 -0.92
CA TYR A 466 12.28 3.78 -2.27
C TYR A 466 11.21 3.85 -3.38
N GLY A 467 10.00 3.35 -3.10
CA GLY A 467 8.91 3.23 -4.07
C GLY A 467 8.89 1.91 -4.84
N GLU A 468 7.82 1.66 -5.60
CA GLU A 468 7.54 0.35 -6.19
C GLU A 468 8.49 -0.01 -7.36
N TYR A 469 8.97 0.96 -8.13
CA TYR A 469 9.80 0.69 -9.33
C TYR A 469 11.29 0.89 -9.08
N TRP A 470 12.11 -0.05 -9.54
CA TRP A 470 13.57 0.00 -9.47
C TRP A 470 14.14 0.98 -10.51
N ARG A 471 15.13 1.81 -10.15
CA ARG A 471 15.78 2.80 -11.04
C ARG A 471 14.80 3.76 -11.71
N ALA A 472 13.82 4.21 -10.94
CA ALA A 472 12.77 5.08 -11.41
C ALA A 472 12.55 6.24 -10.45
N LYS A 473 11.99 7.31 -11.01
CA LYS A 473 11.28 8.29 -10.22
C LYS A 473 9.93 7.67 -9.83
N ASN A 474 9.67 7.60 -8.54
CA ASN A 474 8.50 6.94 -7.97
C ASN A 474 7.62 7.97 -7.27
N ASP A 475 6.38 8.13 -7.76
CA ASP A 475 5.37 8.97 -7.11
C ASP A 475 5.07 8.49 -5.68
N ASP A 476 5.26 7.20 -5.43
CA ASP A 476 5.02 6.52 -4.16
C ASP A 476 6.27 6.36 -3.28
N ALA A 477 7.45 6.85 -3.71
CA ALA A 477 8.62 6.98 -2.84
C ALA A 477 8.41 8.12 -1.85
N ARG A 478 8.69 7.88 -0.57
CA ARG A 478 8.21 8.71 0.54
C ARG A 478 9.23 8.90 1.65
N LEU A 479 9.20 10.05 2.30
CA LEU A 479 9.72 10.23 3.65
C LEU A 479 8.55 10.18 4.61
N VAL A 480 8.59 9.22 5.53
CA VAL A 480 7.51 8.92 6.46
C VAL A 480 8.00 9.14 7.88
N ARG A 481 7.16 9.75 8.73
CA ARG A 481 7.37 9.85 10.18
C ARG A 481 6.33 9.02 10.90
N ILE A 482 6.80 8.16 11.79
CA ILE A 482 6.00 7.27 12.61
C ILE A 482 6.11 7.73 14.05
N THR A 483 4.97 8.05 14.65
CA THR A 483 4.86 8.49 16.05
C THR A 483 3.90 7.59 16.81
N TYR A 484 4.09 7.49 18.11
CA TYR A 484 3.15 6.82 19.00
C TYR A 484 2.50 7.84 19.93
N ASN A 485 1.20 8.12 19.73
CA ASN A 485 0.49 9.09 20.55
C ASN A 485 0.28 8.55 21.96
N ARG A 486 0.99 9.12 22.94
CA ARG A 486 0.86 8.79 24.37
C ARG A 486 -0.17 9.62 25.11
N ARG A 487 -0.75 10.64 24.48
CA ARG A 487 -1.78 11.50 25.06
C ARG A 487 -3.17 10.90 24.89
N ASN A 488 -4.12 11.45 25.65
CA ASN A 488 -5.54 11.16 25.49
C ASN A 488 -6.03 11.53 24.07
N ARG A 489 -6.85 10.69 23.46
CA ARG A 489 -7.46 10.91 22.14
C ARG A 489 -8.90 11.38 22.32
N PRO A 490 -9.36 12.42 21.60
CA PRO A 490 -10.75 12.83 21.68
C PRO A 490 -11.67 11.76 21.05
N PRO A 491 -12.93 11.65 21.51
CA PRO A 491 -13.85 10.63 21.04
C PRO A 491 -14.25 10.83 19.58
N VAL A 492 -14.45 9.72 18.86
CA VAL A 492 -14.97 9.71 17.49
C VAL A 492 -16.50 9.66 17.56
N VAL A 493 -17.14 10.79 17.26
CA VAL A 493 -18.60 10.95 17.43
C VAL A 493 -19.35 10.55 16.17
N ALA A 494 -20.18 9.52 16.30
CA ALA A 494 -21.24 9.22 15.37
C ALA A 494 -22.44 10.12 15.69
N LEU A 495 -23.12 10.64 14.65
CA LEU A 495 -24.34 11.42 14.79
C LEU A 495 -25.31 11.04 13.68
N GLN A 496 -26.51 10.61 14.08
CA GLN A 496 -27.62 10.29 13.21
C GLN A 496 -28.92 10.88 13.76
N ALA A 497 -29.86 11.15 12.86
CA ALA A 497 -31.25 11.49 13.17
C ALA A 497 -32.15 10.64 12.29
N ASP A 498 -33.22 10.07 12.84
CA ASP A 498 -34.20 9.27 12.08
C ASP A 498 -34.98 10.12 11.07
N LYS A 499 -35.14 11.41 11.37
CA LYS A 499 -35.75 12.42 10.51
C LYS A 499 -34.96 13.72 10.57
N THR A 500 -34.69 14.33 9.42
CA THR A 500 -34.08 15.66 9.33
C THR A 500 -35.06 16.72 8.88
N VAL A 501 -36.25 16.31 8.45
CA VAL A 501 -37.32 17.21 8.02
C VAL A 501 -38.69 16.59 8.30
N GLY A 502 -39.71 17.43 8.52
CA GLY A 502 -41.08 16.99 8.76
C GLY A 502 -42.03 18.12 9.17
N ALA A 503 -43.32 17.83 9.26
CA ALA A 503 -44.34 18.76 9.73
C ALA A 503 -44.27 18.99 11.25
N ALA A 504 -44.73 20.17 11.69
CA ALA A 504 -44.87 20.44 13.13
C ALA A 504 -46.15 19.77 13.68
N PRO A 505 -46.11 19.10 14.85
CA PRO A 505 -44.92 18.81 15.65
C PRO A 505 -44.08 17.65 15.06
N LEU A 506 -42.77 17.84 14.95
CA LEU A 506 -41.83 16.82 14.48
C LEU A 506 -41.08 16.21 15.66
N SER A 507 -41.34 14.92 15.93
CA SER A 507 -40.53 14.14 16.87
C SER A 507 -39.37 13.49 16.14
N VAL A 508 -38.14 13.78 16.59
CA VAL A 508 -36.90 13.24 16.04
C VAL A 508 -36.20 12.40 17.10
N ARG A 509 -35.80 11.19 16.75
CA ARG A 509 -34.89 10.35 17.53
C ARG A 509 -33.49 10.55 17.00
N PHE A 510 -32.60 11.00 17.87
CA PHE A 510 -31.19 11.14 17.57
C PHE A 510 -30.44 9.90 18.07
N SER A 511 -29.32 9.60 17.43
CA SER A 511 -28.44 8.52 17.83
C SER A 511 -27.00 8.95 17.69
N ALA A 512 -26.26 8.83 18.78
CA ALA A 512 -24.81 8.81 18.80
C ALA A 512 -24.26 7.38 18.98
N ASN A 513 -25.08 6.35 18.73
CA ASN A 513 -24.61 4.96 18.72
C ASN A 513 -23.56 4.79 17.61
N GLY A 514 -22.51 4.04 17.91
CA GLY A 514 -21.31 3.96 17.08
C GLY A 514 -20.29 5.05 17.38
N THR A 515 -20.58 5.97 18.32
CA THR A 515 -19.54 6.80 18.94
C THR A 515 -18.65 5.90 19.78
N PHE A 516 -17.35 6.08 19.66
CA PHE A 516 -16.38 5.35 20.46
C PHE A 516 -15.20 6.25 20.82
N ASP A 517 -14.54 5.90 21.92
CA ASP A 517 -13.18 6.36 22.18
C ASP A 517 -12.21 5.25 21.82
N HIS A 518 -11.06 5.62 21.28
CA HIS A 518 -9.99 4.65 21.12
C HIS A 518 -9.32 4.32 22.46
N ASP A 519 -9.46 5.20 23.46
CA ASP A 519 -8.99 5.02 24.83
C ASP A 519 -10.06 4.29 25.66
N LYS A 520 -10.05 2.95 25.56
CA LYS A 520 -11.11 2.06 26.09
C LYS A 520 -11.43 2.22 27.59
N ALA A 521 -10.56 2.85 28.38
CA ALA A 521 -10.80 3.11 29.80
C ALA A 521 -11.71 4.32 30.05
N ASP A 522 -11.88 5.18 29.05
CA ASP A 522 -12.60 6.45 29.19
C ASP A 522 -14.11 6.25 29.17
N LYS A 523 -14.79 7.07 29.98
CA LYS A 523 -16.25 7.03 30.10
C LYS A 523 -16.85 8.20 29.35
N LEU A 524 -17.43 7.89 28.20
CA LEU A 524 -18.07 8.89 27.35
C LEU A 524 -19.30 9.52 28.02
N THR A 525 -19.38 10.84 27.93
CA THR A 525 -20.53 11.63 28.35
C THR A 525 -21.07 12.43 27.18
N TYR A 526 -22.41 12.53 27.08
CA TYR A 526 -23.09 13.21 25.99
C TYR A 526 -23.76 14.49 26.48
N ALA A 527 -23.74 15.52 25.65
CA ALA A 527 -24.45 16.77 25.87
C ALA A 527 -25.12 17.21 24.57
N TRP A 528 -26.44 17.09 24.52
CA TRP A 528 -27.25 17.42 23.35
C TRP A 528 -27.87 18.80 23.47
N PHE A 529 -27.80 19.59 22.41
CA PHE A 529 -28.41 20.91 22.31
C PHE A 529 -29.31 20.92 21.08
N PHE A 530 -30.60 21.21 21.27
CA PHE A 530 -31.59 21.21 20.20
C PHE A 530 -31.99 22.65 19.87
N GLY A 531 -31.57 23.14 18.70
CA GLY A 531 -31.83 24.51 18.27
C GLY A 531 -30.93 25.54 18.98
N PRO A 532 -31.44 26.74 19.33
CA PRO A 532 -30.61 27.84 19.85
C PRO A 532 -30.21 27.69 21.33
N SER A 533 -30.56 26.58 21.98
CA SER A 533 -30.28 26.37 23.40
C SER A 533 -28.78 26.40 23.67
N LYS A 534 -28.38 27.20 24.68
CA LYS A 534 -27.00 27.22 25.20
C LYS A 534 -26.74 26.19 26.29
N THR A 535 -27.79 25.52 26.79
CA THR A 535 -27.71 24.50 27.83
C THR A 535 -28.08 23.13 27.27
N PRO A 536 -27.39 22.04 27.68
CA PRO A 536 -27.70 20.71 27.18
C PRO A 536 -29.07 20.25 27.68
N GLN A 537 -29.89 19.76 26.77
CA GLN A 537 -31.27 19.34 27.00
C GLN A 537 -31.38 17.82 27.16
N ALA A 538 -30.38 17.04 26.71
CA ALA A 538 -30.29 15.60 26.94
C ALA A 538 -28.84 15.14 27.10
N ARG A 539 -28.65 13.99 27.75
CA ARG A 539 -27.32 13.43 28.08
C ARG A 539 -27.14 11.94 27.75
N THR A 540 -28.11 11.34 27.06
CA THR A 540 -28.05 9.94 26.63
C THR A 540 -27.48 9.83 25.21
N ALA A 541 -27.01 8.65 24.80
CA ALA A 541 -26.56 8.42 23.43
C ALA A 541 -27.71 8.48 22.41
N THR A 542 -28.94 8.15 22.83
CA THR A 542 -30.12 8.07 21.96
C THR A 542 -31.29 8.92 22.47
N PRO A 543 -31.17 10.26 22.51
CA PRO A 543 -32.26 11.11 22.97
C PRO A 543 -33.32 11.29 21.89
N SER A 544 -34.51 11.70 22.31
CA SER A 544 -35.55 12.20 21.41
C SER A 544 -35.87 13.66 21.74
N PHE A 545 -36.26 14.42 20.73
CA PHE A 545 -36.71 15.80 20.91
C PHE A 545 -37.88 16.09 19.95
N THR A 546 -38.89 16.79 20.45
CA THR A 546 -40.05 17.18 19.64
C THR A 546 -40.04 18.68 19.38
N PHE A 547 -39.92 19.04 18.10
CA PHE A 547 -40.01 20.42 17.65
C PHE A 547 -41.47 20.77 17.36
N THR A 548 -42.05 21.63 18.17
CA THR A 548 -43.48 22.00 18.07
C THR A 548 -43.76 23.18 17.17
N LYS A 549 -42.74 24.00 16.84
CA LYS A 549 -42.86 25.19 16.00
C LYS A 549 -42.12 25.01 14.68
N PRO A 550 -42.70 25.44 13.55
CA PRO A 550 -41.97 25.53 12.30
C PRO A 550 -40.68 26.35 12.43
N GLY A 551 -39.58 25.87 11.85
CA GLY A 551 -38.25 26.42 12.08
C GLY A 551 -37.13 25.56 11.50
N THR A 552 -35.95 26.15 11.35
CA THR A 552 -34.70 25.42 11.07
C THR A 552 -33.87 25.42 12.34
N TYR A 553 -33.53 24.24 12.84
CA TYR A 553 -32.85 24.03 14.12
C TYR A 553 -31.53 23.31 13.90
N ALA A 554 -30.41 23.97 14.22
CA ALA A 554 -29.13 23.28 14.36
C ALA A 554 -29.13 22.49 15.66
N CYS A 555 -29.00 21.17 15.57
CA CYS A 555 -28.96 20.26 16.70
C CYS A 555 -27.56 19.68 16.80
N ARG A 556 -26.95 19.78 17.97
CA ARG A 556 -25.56 19.33 18.16
C ARG A 556 -25.42 18.41 19.35
N VAL A 557 -24.45 17.52 19.25
CA VAL A 557 -23.98 16.69 20.36
C VAL A 557 -22.52 17.00 20.60
N VAL A 558 -22.19 17.29 21.86
CA VAL A 558 -20.81 17.33 22.36
C VAL A 558 -20.60 16.04 23.15
N VAL A 559 -19.58 15.29 22.78
CA VAL A 559 -19.17 14.08 23.52
C VAL A 559 -17.83 14.35 24.16
N SER A 560 -17.73 14.07 25.46
CA SER A 560 -16.47 14.16 26.22
C SER A 560 -16.07 12.80 26.75
N ASP A 561 -14.79 12.49 26.72
CA ASP A 561 -14.18 11.31 27.32
C ASP A 561 -13.95 11.41 28.85
N GLY A 562 -14.09 12.62 29.42
CA GLY A 562 -13.79 12.88 30.82
C GLY A 562 -12.29 12.98 31.16
N ALA A 563 -11.41 12.75 30.19
CA ALA A 563 -9.96 12.86 30.26
C ALA A 563 -9.41 14.11 29.53
N GLY A 564 -10.32 15.02 29.15
CA GLY A 564 -10.01 16.32 28.56
C GLY A 564 -10.20 16.40 27.04
N GLY A 565 -10.55 15.30 26.37
CA GLY A 565 -10.93 15.29 24.97
C GLY A 565 -12.44 15.48 24.79
N GLN A 566 -12.79 16.28 23.79
CA GLN A 566 -14.17 16.57 23.42
C GLN A 566 -14.32 16.71 21.91
N THR A 567 -15.42 16.19 21.38
CA THR A 567 -15.78 16.31 19.97
C THR A 567 -17.22 16.78 19.83
N GLU A 568 -17.45 17.81 19.01
CA GLU A 568 -18.79 18.29 18.64
C GLU A 568 -19.18 17.80 17.24
N ARG A 569 -20.45 17.43 17.07
CA ARG A 569 -21.10 17.17 15.78
C ARG A 569 -22.46 17.84 15.72
N THR A 570 -22.85 18.30 14.53
CA THR A 570 -24.09 19.05 14.31
C THR A 570 -24.88 18.47 13.14
N VAL A 571 -26.20 18.39 13.29
CA VAL A 571 -27.18 18.03 12.26
C VAL A 571 -28.28 19.10 12.22
N THR A 572 -28.74 19.46 11.03
CA THR A 572 -29.80 20.46 10.86
C THR A 572 -31.16 19.77 10.71
N ILE A 573 -32.13 20.17 11.54
CA ILE A 573 -33.52 19.69 11.50
C ILE A 573 -34.42 20.82 10.99
N ARG A 574 -35.24 20.54 9.97
CA ARG A 574 -36.20 21.49 9.39
C ARG A 574 -37.63 21.08 9.72
N VAL A 575 -38.40 21.97 10.31
CA VAL A 575 -39.72 21.65 10.86
C VAL A 575 -40.76 22.57 10.25
N GLY A 576 -41.89 22.02 9.82
CA GLY A 576 -43.03 22.77 9.28
C GLY A 576 -43.51 22.34 7.90
N ASN A 577 -42.89 21.34 7.27
CA ASN A 577 -43.31 20.79 5.98
C ASN A 577 -42.93 19.31 5.91
N GLU A 578 -43.89 18.39 5.82
CA GLU A 578 -43.61 16.95 5.73
C GLU A 578 -43.12 16.60 4.32
N PRO A 579 -42.08 15.76 4.15
CA PRO A 579 -41.78 15.24 2.83
C PRO A 579 -42.98 14.44 2.28
N PRO A 580 -43.42 14.68 1.04
CA PRO A 580 -44.53 13.94 0.46
C PRO A 580 -44.20 12.45 0.31
N ALA A 581 -45.19 11.57 0.47
CA ALA A 581 -45.04 10.15 0.20
C ALA A 581 -45.31 9.87 -1.29
N LEU A 582 -44.27 9.48 -2.03
CA LEU A 582 -44.33 9.16 -3.46
C LEU A 582 -44.37 7.65 -3.67
N ALA A 583 -45.23 7.17 -4.56
CA ALA A 583 -45.38 5.75 -4.87
C ALA A 583 -45.55 5.51 -6.37
N VAL A 584 -44.77 4.57 -6.91
CA VAL A 584 -44.85 4.12 -8.31
C VAL A 584 -45.55 2.75 -8.40
N LYS A 585 -46.78 2.75 -8.91
CA LYS A 585 -47.50 1.53 -9.31
C LYS A 585 -47.03 1.10 -10.70
N TRP A 586 -46.68 -0.17 -10.82
CA TRP A 586 -46.08 -0.76 -12.02
C TRP A 586 -46.77 -2.09 -12.36
N ALA A 587 -47.31 -2.21 -13.59
CA ALA A 587 -48.07 -3.38 -14.02
C ALA A 587 -47.18 -4.38 -14.78
N GLY A 588 -46.30 -5.07 -14.05
CA GLY A 588 -45.38 -6.06 -14.60
C GLY A 588 -44.26 -6.41 -13.62
N ASN A 589 -43.27 -7.17 -14.08
CA ASN A 589 -42.08 -7.47 -13.29
C ASN A 589 -41.33 -6.16 -12.98
N ARG A 590 -40.92 -5.99 -11.73
CA ARG A 590 -40.25 -4.78 -11.21
C ARG A 590 -38.72 -4.83 -11.28
N SER A 591 -38.14 -5.96 -11.67
CA SER A 591 -36.68 -6.14 -11.77
C SER A 591 -36.18 -6.35 -13.19
N PHE A 592 -37.00 -6.91 -14.09
CA PHE A 592 -36.60 -7.30 -15.44
C PHE A 592 -37.59 -6.82 -16.50
N TYR A 593 -37.05 -6.44 -17.66
CA TYR A 593 -37.83 -6.31 -18.90
C TYR A 593 -37.59 -7.53 -19.78
N PHE A 594 -38.65 -8.06 -20.39
CA PHE A 594 -38.56 -9.28 -21.20
C PHE A 594 -38.88 -8.97 -22.67
N ALA A 595 -38.31 -9.75 -23.59
CA ALA A 595 -38.42 -9.50 -25.03
C ALA A 595 -39.87 -9.62 -25.56
N ASP A 596 -40.72 -10.40 -24.88
CA ASP A 596 -42.15 -10.54 -25.15
C ASP A 596 -42.97 -9.33 -24.67
N GLN A 597 -42.38 -8.41 -23.91
CA GLN A 597 -43.05 -7.28 -23.30
C GLN A 597 -42.72 -5.98 -24.03
N THR A 598 -43.63 -5.55 -24.91
CA THR A 598 -43.44 -4.34 -25.73
C THR A 598 -43.87 -3.05 -25.05
N SER A 599 -44.69 -3.12 -23.99
CA SER A 599 -45.13 -1.96 -23.22
C SER A 599 -45.52 -2.32 -21.79
N VAL A 600 -45.71 -1.30 -20.95
CA VAL A 600 -46.05 -1.45 -19.53
C VAL A 600 -46.88 -0.28 -19.02
N GLN A 601 -47.89 -0.57 -18.21
CA GLN A 601 -48.70 0.46 -17.56
C GLN A 601 -48.06 0.90 -16.23
N TYR A 602 -48.12 2.19 -15.97
CA TYR A 602 -47.66 2.79 -14.73
C TYR A 602 -48.63 3.84 -14.21
N ALA A 603 -48.62 4.06 -12.91
CA ALA A 603 -49.26 5.21 -12.27
C ALA A 603 -48.45 5.66 -11.07
N VAL A 604 -48.25 6.96 -10.93
CA VAL A 604 -47.56 7.60 -9.81
C VAL A 604 -48.58 8.35 -8.97
N GLY A 605 -48.56 8.06 -7.68
CA GLY A 605 -49.30 8.79 -6.67
C GLY A 605 -48.34 9.50 -5.74
N ALA A 606 -48.70 10.71 -5.34
CA ALA A 606 -48.06 11.41 -4.23
C ALA A 606 -49.16 11.78 -3.25
N THR A 607 -48.92 11.53 -1.98
CA THR A 607 -49.78 12.01 -0.89
C THR A 607 -48.93 12.87 0.01
N ASP A 608 -49.38 14.07 0.28
CA ASP A 608 -48.71 14.98 1.18
C ASP A 608 -49.65 15.35 2.33
N ARG A 609 -49.10 15.50 3.54
CA ARG A 609 -49.93 15.78 4.72
C ARG A 609 -50.57 17.16 4.62
N GLU A 610 -49.84 18.15 4.12
CA GLU A 610 -50.28 19.55 4.08
C GLU A 610 -50.98 19.93 2.77
N ASP A 611 -50.65 19.27 1.65
CA ASP A 611 -51.21 19.53 0.32
C ASP A 611 -52.37 18.57 -0.05
N GLY A 612 -52.56 17.50 0.74
CA GLY A 612 -53.62 16.51 0.55
C GLY A 612 -53.23 15.33 -0.35
N PRO A 613 -54.17 14.41 -0.62
CA PRO A 613 -53.86 13.12 -1.26
C PRO A 613 -53.75 13.19 -2.79
N LYS A 614 -53.90 14.37 -3.39
CA LYS A 614 -53.91 14.55 -4.84
C LYS A 614 -52.56 15.08 -5.31
N LEU A 615 -51.88 14.27 -6.10
CA LEU A 615 -50.69 14.67 -6.82
C LEU A 615 -51.00 15.87 -7.75
N ASP A 616 -50.24 16.96 -7.63
CA ASP A 616 -50.23 18.06 -8.61
C ASP A 616 -49.29 17.70 -9.78
N PRO A 617 -49.81 17.45 -10.99
CA PRO A 617 -48.99 17.06 -12.14
C PRO A 617 -47.92 18.09 -12.50
N LYS A 618 -48.10 19.37 -12.13
CA LYS A 618 -47.12 20.43 -12.44
C LYS A 618 -45.83 20.33 -11.62
N ARG A 619 -45.85 19.58 -10.51
CA ARG A 619 -44.71 19.40 -9.59
C ARG A 619 -44.10 18.02 -9.66
N LEU A 620 -44.73 17.13 -10.41
CA LEU A 620 -44.18 15.84 -10.75
C LEU A 620 -43.23 16.00 -11.93
N LYS A 621 -41.97 15.66 -11.71
CA LYS A 621 -40.97 15.46 -12.75
C LYS A 621 -40.74 13.98 -12.89
N MET A 622 -41.11 13.43 -14.05
CA MET A 622 -40.89 12.03 -14.36
C MET A 622 -40.08 11.88 -15.63
N THR A 623 -39.06 11.04 -15.56
CA THR A 623 -38.31 10.59 -16.73
C THR A 623 -38.35 9.08 -16.81
N PHE A 624 -38.35 8.58 -18.04
CA PHE A 624 -38.20 7.17 -18.33
C PHE A 624 -37.12 7.03 -19.38
N ASP A 625 -36.00 6.46 -18.96
CA ASP A 625 -34.76 6.45 -19.72
C ASP A 625 -34.30 5.00 -19.94
N TYR A 626 -33.58 4.78 -21.04
CA TYR A 626 -32.91 3.51 -21.29
C TYR A 626 -31.42 3.79 -21.32
N VAL A 627 -30.67 3.10 -20.46
CA VAL A 627 -29.22 3.19 -20.37
C VAL A 627 -28.65 1.85 -20.81
N GLN A 628 -27.83 1.87 -21.85
CA GLN A 628 -27.09 0.69 -22.30
C GLN A 628 -26.03 0.34 -21.25
N ASP A 629 -25.88 -0.93 -20.88
CA ASP A 629 -24.79 -1.35 -19.98
C ASP A 629 -23.46 -1.22 -20.75
N THR A 630 -22.48 -0.53 -20.16
CA THR A 630 -21.08 -0.47 -20.65
C THR A 630 -20.17 -1.18 -19.66
N GLU A 631 -18.96 -1.58 -20.08
CA GLU A 631 -17.99 -2.30 -19.23
C GLU A 631 -17.77 -1.61 -17.86
N ASP A 632 -17.79 -0.28 -17.81
CA ASP A 632 -17.62 0.49 -16.56
C ASP A 632 -18.87 0.62 -15.69
N LEU A 633 -20.07 0.51 -16.26
CA LEU A 633 -21.35 0.49 -15.52
C LEU A 633 -21.53 -0.83 -14.75
N ILE A 634 -20.88 -1.89 -15.25
CA ILE A 634 -20.85 -3.22 -14.65
C ILE A 634 -19.90 -3.28 -13.44
N ASN A 635 -18.79 -2.53 -13.48
CA ASN A 635 -17.74 -2.53 -12.44
C ASN A 635 -18.16 -1.87 -11.09
N VAL A 636 -19.23 -1.08 -11.06
CA VAL A 636 -19.64 -0.27 -9.88
C VAL A 636 -20.73 -0.96 -9.03
N GLY A 637 -21.34 -2.04 -9.52
CA GLY A 637 -22.39 -2.79 -8.81
C GLY A 637 -23.74 -2.06 -8.67
N HIS A 638 -24.74 -2.74 -8.12
CA HIS A 638 -26.11 -2.24 -7.96
C HIS A 638 -26.28 -1.04 -7.00
N GLN A 639 -25.31 -0.72 -6.13
CA GLN A 639 -25.42 0.41 -5.19
C GLN A 639 -25.44 1.79 -5.87
N ALA A 640 -25.02 1.90 -7.13
CA ALA A 640 -25.08 3.14 -7.90
C ALA A 640 -26.41 3.35 -8.67
N GLU A 641 -27.36 2.41 -8.58
CA GLU A 641 -28.62 2.48 -9.35
C GLU A 641 -29.55 3.63 -8.93
N GLN A 642 -29.30 4.25 -7.77
CA GLN A 642 -29.96 5.50 -7.40
C GLN A 642 -29.42 6.75 -8.13
N GLU A 643 -28.33 6.67 -8.92
CA GLU A 643 -27.55 7.86 -9.35
C GLU A 643 -27.26 8.00 -10.87
N SER A 644 -27.96 7.31 -11.78
CA SER A 644 -27.46 7.06 -13.15
C SER A 644 -27.37 8.24 -14.18
N PRO A 645 -28.07 9.39 -14.07
CA PRO A 645 -27.66 10.64 -14.77
C PRO A 645 -26.96 11.66 -13.86
N LEU A 646 -27.03 11.42 -12.55
CA LEU A 646 -26.45 12.28 -11.52
C LEU A 646 -24.95 12.07 -11.37
N VAL A 647 -24.34 10.95 -11.79
CA VAL A 647 -22.88 10.79 -11.73
C VAL A 647 -22.17 11.84 -12.60
N GLY A 648 -22.57 12.01 -13.86
CA GLY A 648 -21.99 13.04 -14.74
C GLY A 648 -22.18 14.46 -14.17
N LYS A 649 -23.36 14.74 -13.62
CA LYS A 649 -23.66 16.01 -12.94
C LYS A 649 -22.82 16.20 -11.67
N THR A 650 -22.69 15.16 -10.84
CA THR A 650 -21.96 15.15 -9.58
C THR A 650 -20.46 15.29 -9.83
N LEU A 651 -19.96 14.66 -10.89
CA LEU A 651 -18.58 14.80 -11.36
C LEU A 651 -18.31 16.24 -11.84
N ILE A 652 -19.24 16.87 -12.56
CA ILE A 652 -19.14 18.31 -12.92
C ILE A 652 -19.24 19.19 -11.67
N GLU A 653 -20.06 18.83 -10.69
CA GLU A 653 -20.27 19.54 -9.43
C GLU A 653 -19.06 19.47 -8.48
N LYS A 654 -18.36 18.33 -8.48
CA LYS A 654 -17.14 18.10 -7.68
C LYS A 654 -15.87 18.54 -8.40
N SER A 655 -15.96 18.88 -9.68
CA SER A 655 -14.85 19.41 -10.49
C SER A 655 -14.86 20.95 -10.51
N ASP A 656 -13.79 21.52 -11.04
CA ASP A 656 -13.64 22.97 -11.26
C ASP A 656 -14.37 23.49 -12.53
N CYS A 657 -15.05 22.62 -13.28
CA CYS A 657 -15.73 22.99 -14.54
C CYS A 657 -16.73 24.15 -14.38
N ARG A 658 -17.32 24.29 -13.20
CA ARG A 658 -18.26 25.39 -12.85
C ARG A 658 -17.62 26.76 -12.75
N ALA A 659 -16.29 26.84 -12.66
CA ALA A 659 -15.58 28.11 -12.68
C ALA A 659 -15.69 28.80 -14.06
N CYS A 660 -15.80 28.03 -15.14
CA CYS A 660 -15.78 28.54 -16.51
C CYS A 660 -17.08 28.28 -17.29
N HIS A 661 -17.87 27.27 -16.92
CA HIS A 661 -19.14 26.93 -17.56
C HIS A 661 -20.31 27.04 -16.57
N ALA A 662 -21.42 27.60 -17.03
CA ALA A 662 -22.68 27.60 -16.28
C ALA A 662 -23.77 26.85 -17.06
N LEU A 663 -24.84 26.44 -16.36
CA LEU A 663 -25.89 25.61 -16.94
C LEU A 663 -26.58 26.30 -18.14
N GLN A 664 -27.02 27.55 -17.95
CA GLN A 664 -27.89 28.27 -18.91
C GLN A 664 -27.31 29.60 -19.41
N LYS A 665 -26.28 30.14 -18.75
CA LYS A 665 -25.68 31.44 -19.07
C LYS A 665 -24.25 31.27 -19.55
N GLN A 666 -23.85 32.00 -20.58
CA GLN A 666 -22.46 32.04 -21.01
C GLN A 666 -21.59 32.69 -19.92
N SER A 667 -20.42 32.11 -19.67
CA SER A 667 -19.38 32.65 -18.79
C SER A 667 -18.08 32.76 -19.61
N VAL A 668 -16.95 32.29 -19.08
CA VAL A 668 -15.68 32.15 -19.83
C VAL A 668 -15.84 31.13 -20.98
N GLY A 669 -16.56 30.04 -20.74
CA GLY A 669 -16.98 29.06 -21.75
C GLY A 669 -18.47 29.14 -22.09
N PRO A 670 -18.94 28.42 -23.14
CA PRO A 670 -20.36 28.34 -23.49
C PRO A 670 -21.19 27.70 -22.37
N ALA A 671 -22.48 28.06 -22.29
CA ALA A 671 -23.42 27.41 -21.39
C ALA A 671 -23.59 25.92 -21.75
N TYR A 672 -23.78 25.06 -20.76
CA TYR A 672 -23.94 23.61 -21.00
C TYR A 672 -25.13 23.30 -21.91
N GLU A 673 -26.26 24.01 -21.77
CA GLU A 673 -27.41 23.84 -22.66
C GLU A 673 -27.10 24.21 -24.12
N VAL A 674 -26.25 25.21 -24.34
CA VAL A 674 -25.84 25.63 -25.69
C VAL A 674 -24.91 24.59 -26.33
N VAL A 675 -24.02 24.00 -25.53
CA VAL A 675 -23.21 22.85 -25.95
C VAL A 675 -24.10 21.67 -26.31
N ALA A 676 -25.06 21.35 -25.44
CA ALA A 676 -26.01 20.26 -25.65
C ALA A 676 -26.78 20.42 -26.96
N GLN A 677 -27.35 21.60 -27.21
CA GLN A 677 -28.13 21.89 -28.42
C GLN A 677 -27.28 21.79 -29.69
N ARG A 678 -26.04 22.30 -29.69
CA ARG A 678 -25.16 22.27 -30.87
C ARG A 678 -24.78 20.85 -31.29
N TYR A 679 -24.59 19.94 -30.34
CA TYR A 679 -24.12 18.58 -30.59
C TYR A 679 -25.23 17.52 -30.52
N ARG A 680 -26.50 17.93 -30.38
CA ARG A 680 -27.67 17.06 -30.20
C ARG A 680 -27.80 15.94 -31.24
N ALA A 681 -27.48 16.21 -32.50
CA ALA A 681 -27.64 15.27 -33.61
C ALA A 681 -26.32 14.57 -34.02
N ASP A 682 -25.24 14.76 -33.27
CA ASP A 682 -23.91 14.26 -33.62
C ASP A 682 -23.60 12.95 -32.89
N ALA A 683 -23.64 11.83 -33.62
CA ALA A 683 -23.37 10.50 -33.11
C ALA A 683 -21.94 10.31 -32.56
N GLY A 684 -20.99 11.17 -32.95
CA GLY A 684 -19.61 11.18 -32.46
C GLY A 684 -19.34 12.20 -31.35
N ALA A 685 -20.35 12.94 -30.89
CA ALA A 685 -20.18 14.03 -29.95
C ALA A 685 -19.58 13.59 -28.62
N VAL A 686 -20.02 12.45 -28.07
CA VAL A 686 -19.55 11.96 -26.77
C VAL A 686 -18.04 11.77 -26.78
N ALA A 687 -17.51 11.04 -27.75
CA ALA A 687 -16.06 10.80 -27.85
C ALA A 687 -15.28 12.11 -28.06
N ARG A 688 -15.75 12.97 -28.97
CA ARG A 688 -15.04 14.21 -29.33
C ARG A 688 -15.02 15.22 -28.18
N LEU A 689 -16.15 15.42 -27.51
CA LEU A 689 -16.25 16.35 -26.38
C LEU A 689 -15.54 15.81 -25.14
N SER A 690 -15.53 14.49 -24.93
CA SER A 690 -14.77 13.88 -23.82
C SER A 690 -13.29 14.14 -24.01
N GLN A 691 -12.77 13.91 -25.22
CA GLN A 691 -11.38 14.23 -25.53
C GLN A 691 -11.10 15.73 -25.42
N LYS A 692 -12.08 16.59 -25.75
CA LYS A 692 -11.96 18.04 -25.59
C LYS A 692 -11.82 18.42 -24.12
N ILE A 693 -12.58 17.81 -23.21
CA ILE A 693 -12.45 18.02 -21.75
C ILE A 693 -11.05 17.62 -21.27
N ILE A 694 -10.59 16.43 -21.65
CA ILE A 694 -9.31 15.89 -21.20
C ILE A 694 -8.13 16.72 -21.72
N ASN A 695 -8.16 17.08 -23.01
CA ASN A 695 -7.03 17.73 -23.68
C ASN A 695 -7.11 19.26 -23.65
N GLY A 696 -8.25 19.85 -23.30
CA GLY A 696 -8.50 21.28 -23.40
C GLY A 696 -8.48 21.82 -24.83
N GLY A 697 -8.30 23.14 -24.95
CA GLY A 697 -8.05 23.85 -26.22
C GLY A 697 -9.16 24.82 -26.63
N GLY A 698 -8.89 25.63 -27.66
CA GLY A 698 -9.77 26.70 -28.15
C GLY A 698 -10.41 26.43 -29.52
N GLY A 699 -11.01 27.48 -30.11
CA GLY A 699 -11.35 27.58 -31.55
C GLY A 699 -12.76 27.19 -31.98
N VAL A 700 -13.53 26.47 -31.15
CA VAL A 700 -14.89 25.99 -31.52
C VAL A 700 -16.00 26.95 -31.08
N TRP A 701 -15.75 27.72 -30.03
CA TRP A 701 -16.71 28.61 -29.37
C TRP A 701 -16.17 30.03 -29.15
N GLY A 702 -15.13 30.43 -29.90
CA GLY A 702 -14.46 31.73 -29.78
C GLY A 702 -12.96 31.62 -29.43
N GLU A 703 -12.33 32.76 -29.12
CA GLU A 703 -10.89 32.87 -28.83
C GLU A 703 -10.51 32.40 -27.41
N SER A 704 -11.48 32.20 -26.52
CA SER A 704 -11.22 31.72 -25.16
C SER A 704 -10.84 30.23 -25.16
N MET A 705 -9.71 29.89 -24.55
CA MET A 705 -9.23 28.51 -24.44
C MET A 705 -9.82 27.81 -23.21
N MET A 706 -10.27 26.57 -23.40
CA MET A 706 -10.65 25.70 -22.28
C MET A 706 -9.40 25.04 -21.71
N SER A 707 -9.23 25.09 -20.38
CA SER A 707 -8.19 24.34 -19.67
C SER A 707 -8.33 22.83 -19.91
N ALA A 708 -7.22 22.12 -19.90
CA ALA A 708 -7.20 20.66 -20.01
C ALA A 708 -7.48 20.02 -18.65
N HIS A 709 -8.23 18.91 -18.66
CA HIS A 709 -8.54 18.12 -17.48
C HIS A 709 -8.02 16.67 -17.62
N PRO A 710 -6.70 16.45 -17.75
CA PRO A 710 -6.12 15.11 -17.94
C PRO A 710 -6.34 14.18 -16.74
N GLN A 711 -6.63 14.73 -15.56
CA GLN A 711 -6.98 13.98 -14.35
C GLN A 711 -8.38 13.37 -14.41
N VAL A 712 -9.25 13.86 -15.30
CA VAL A 712 -10.58 13.28 -15.53
C VAL A 712 -10.39 12.09 -16.46
N SER A 713 -10.73 10.89 -15.99
CA SER A 713 -10.65 9.68 -16.81
C SER A 713 -11.50 9.84 -18.08
N SER A 714 -11.14 9.15 -19.16
CA SER A 714 -11.95 9.11 -20.39
C SER A 714 -13.40 8.75 -20.12
N ASP A 715 -13.64 7.89 -19.12
CA ASP A 715 -14.96 7.42 -18.75
C ASP A 715 -15.72 8.45 -17.91
N ASP A 716 -15.06 9.13 -16.99
CA ASP A 716 -15.65 10.27 -16.26
C ASP A 716 -15.98 11.42 -17.21
N ALA A 717 -15.09 11.75 -18.14
CA ALA A 717 -15.33 12.76 -19.15
C ALA A 717 -16.54 12.38 -20.02
N ALA A 718 -16.65 11.11 -20.44
CA ALA A 718 -17.80 10.63 -21.18
C ALA A 718 -19.11 10.67 -20.36
N ARG A 719 -19.05 10.37 -19.06
CA ARG A 719 -20.19 10.52 -18.13
C ARG A 719 -20.63 11.99 -18.01
N MET A 720 -19.68 12.91 -17.84
CA MET A 720 -19.94 14.36 -17.79
C MET A 720 -20.55 14.85 -19.11
N VAL A 721 -20.02 14.43 -20.26
CA VAL A 721 -20.53 14.82 -21.59
C VAL A 721 -21.92 14.26 -21.86
N ARG A 722 -22.21 13.01 -21.51
CA ARG A 722 -23.55 12.43 -21.67
C ARG A 722 -24.58 13.20 -20.84
N TYR A 723 -24.22 13.62 -19.62
CA TYR A 723 -25.07 14.52 -18.85
C TYR A 723 -25.28 15.87 -19.58
N ILE A 724 -24.21 16.51 -20.06
CA ILE A 724 -24.33 17.78 -20.80
C ILE A 724 -25.23 17.61 -22.03
N LEU A 725 -25.02 16.59 -22.86
CA LEU A 725 -25.83 16.35 -24.05
C LEU A 725 -27.29 16.02 -23.73
N SER A 726 -27.55 15.37 -22.59
CA SER A 726 -28.92 15.10 -22.13
C SER A 726 -29.72 16.38 -21.86
N LEU A 727 -29.05 17.51 -21.60
CA LEU A 727 -29.71 18.81 -21.42
C LEU A 727 -30.37 19.31 -22.71
N ALA A 728 -29.98 18.78 -23.88
CA ALA A 728 -30.63 19.11 -25.14
C ALA A 728 -32.04 18.52 -25.21
N ASP A 729 -32.22 17.34 -24.61
CA ASP A 729 -33.51 16.69 -24.42
C ASP A 729 -34.15 17.27 -23.15
N GLN A 730 -34.69 18.49 -23.25
CA GLN A 730 -35.77 18.88 -22.35
C GLN A 730 -36.98 17.96 -22.62
N SER A 731 -36.92 16.74 -22.10
CA SER A 731 -38.03 15.81 -22.15
C SER A 731 -39.16 16.41 -21.31
N ARG A 732 -40.33 16.54 -21.94
CA ARG A 732 -41.59 16.75 -21.23
C ARG A 732 -41.65 15.72 -20.11
N SER A 733 -41.83 16.19 -18.87
CA SER A 733 -42.19 15.31 -17.75
C SER A 733 -43.31 14.37 -18.19
N LEU A 734 -43.13 13.07 -17.96
CA LEU A 734 -44.17 12.10 -18.25
C LEU A 734 -45.45 12.43 -17.46
N PRO A 735 -46.65 12.14 -18.00
CA PRO A 735 -47.86 12.30 -17.22
C PRO A 735 -47.85 11.38 -15.98
N PRO A 736 -48.64 11.67 -14.93
CA PRO A 736 -48.68 10.85 -13.73
C PRO A 736 -49.09 9.40 -13.94
N SER A 737 -49.73 9.07 -15.07
CA SER A 737 -50.11 7.70 -15.43
C SER A 737 -50.15 7.53 -16.92
N GLY A 738 -49.89 6.31 -17.40
CA GLY A 738 -50.02 5.96 -18.80
C GLY A 738 -49.38 4.63 -19.15
N THR A 739 -49.06 4.47 -20.43
CA THR A 739 -48.36 3.30 -20.97
C THR A 739 -47.01 3.72 -21.51
N LEU A 740 -45.94 3.04 -21.09
CA LEU A 740 -44.59 3.25 -21.60
C LEU A 740 -44.24 2.14 -22.59
N ALA A 741 -43.66 2.51 -23.73
CA ALA A 741 -43.07 1.55 -24.66
C ALA A 741 -41.72 1.06 -24.13
N LEU A 742 -41.48 -0.24 -24.19
CA LEU A 742 -40.20 -0.88 -23.87
C LEU A 742 -39.47 -1.23 -25.16
N ASP A 743 -39.30 -0.29 -26.08
CA ASP A 743 -38.76 -0.53 -27.43
C ASP A 743 -37.36 0.07 -27.65
N ARG A 744 -36.88 0.89 -26.71
CA ARG A 744 -35.60 1.61 -26.83
C ARG A 744 -34.40 0.66 -26.90
N HIS A 745 -34.43 -0.44 -26.16
CA HIS A 745 -33.40 -1.49 -26.19
C HIS A 745 -33.18 -2.13 -27.57
N SER A 746 -34.17 -2.03 -28.46
CA SER A 746 -34.12 -2.55 -29.84
C SER A 746 -33.82 -1.48 -30.89
N LYS A 747 -33.73 -0.21 -30.47
CA LYS A 747 -33.60 0.97 -31.35
C LYS A 747 -32.28 1.73 -31.17
N THR A 748 -31.38 1.27 -30.29
CA THR A 748 -30.05 1.86 -30.12
C THR A 748 -29.05 1.31 -31.15
N PRO A 749 -27.92 2.00 -31.41
CA PRO A 749 -26.84 1.49 -32.27
C PRO A 749 -26.23 0.15 -31.81
N ALA A 750 -26.47 -0.25 -30.56
CA ALA A 750 -26.06 -1.50 -29.96
C ALA A 750 -27.27 -2.41 -29.64
N ALA A 751 -28.25 -2.45 -30.56
CA ALA A 751 -29.42 -3.32 -30.47
C ALA A 751 -28.99 -4.78 -30.19
N GLY A 752 -29.54 -5.38 -29.13
CA GLY A 752 -29.22 -6.73 -28.69
C GLY A 752 -28.20 -6.85 -27.54
N GLN A 753 -27.56 -5.75 -27.12
CA GLN A 753 -26.73 -5.76 -25.90
C GLN A 753 -27.55 -5.43 -24.63
N PRO A 754 -27.15 -5.94 -23.44
CA PRO A 754 -27.82 -5.65 -22.17
C PRO A 754 -27.90 -4.15 -21.86
N GLY A 755 -28.95 -3.77 -21.14
CA GLY A 755 -29.16 -2.42 -20.65
C GLY A 755 -30.23 -2.39 -19.57
N ARG A 756 -30.63 -1.18 -19.18
CA ARG A 756 -31.59 -0.95 -18.11
C ARG A 756 -32.57 0.15 -18.48
N TYR A 757 -33.84 -0.07 -18.15
CA TYR A 757 -34.82 1.01 -18.09
C TYR A 757 -34.84 1.60 -16.69
N ILE A 758 -34.80 2.93 -16.60
CA ILE A 758 -34.82 3.65 -15.33
C ILE A 758 -35.99 4.63 -15.38
N LEU A 759 -36.98 4.38 -14.55
CA LEU A 759 -38.06 5.31 -14.28
C LEU A 759 -37.69 6.10 -13.03
N THR A 760 -37.50 7.41 -13.18
CA THR A 760 -37.32 8.32 -12.05
C THR A 760 -38.59 9.14 -11.90
N ALA A 761 -39.18 9.13 -10.71
CA ALA A 761 -40.24 10.04 -10.33
C ALA A 761 -39.72 10.95 -9.21
N GLU A 762 -39.78 12.26 -9.44
CA GLU A 762 -39.46 13.29 -8.46
C GLU A 762 -40.71 14.13 -8.25
N TYR A 763 -41.09 14.32 -7.00
CA TYR A 763 -42.23 15.17 -6.64
C TYR A 763 -41.80 16.15 -5.57
N SER A 764 -42.20 17.40 -5.71
CA SER A 764 -42.01 18.41 -4.68
C SER A 764 -43.37 18.92 -4.21
N ASP A 765 -43.53 19.02 -2.90
CA ASP A 765 -44.66 19.68 -2.25
C ASP A 765 -44.66 21.21 -2.50
N ASN A 766 -45.65 21.91 -1.92
CA ASN A 766 -45.65 23.37 -1.83
C ASN A 766 -44.48 23.86 -0.96
N PRO A 767 -43.73 24.89 -1.38
CA PRO A 767 -42.77 25.51 -0.49
C PRO A 767 -43.47 26.18 0.69
N ARG A 768 -43.06 25.85 1.91
CA ARG A 768 -43.57 26.46 3.15
C ARG A 768 -42.44 27.11 3.96
N PRO A 769 -42.44 28.44 4.16
CA PRO A 769 -41.47 29.08 5.05
C PRO A 769 -41.58 28.52 6.48
N PRO A 770 -40.46 28.31 7.20
CA PRO A 770 -39.07 28.57 6.81
C PRO A 770 -38.36 27.37 6.14
N VAL A 771 -39.03 26.23 5.96
CA VAL A 771 -38.44 24.97 5.48
C VAL A 771 -38.21 24.97 3.96
N GLY A 772 -39.07 25.65 3.21
CA GLY A 772 -39.13 25.55 1.75
C GLY A 772 -39.87 24.30 1.31
N ALA A 773 -39.69 23.90 0.04
CA ALA A 773 -40.29 22.69 -0.51
C ALA A 773 -39.38 21.48 -0.28
N ASN A 774 -39.96 20.30 -0.07
CA ASN A 774 -39.28 19.04 0.08
C ASN A 774 -39.45 18.18 -1.18
N PRO A 775 -38.42 18.11 -2.04
CA PRO A 775 -38.43 17.15 -3.14
C PRO A 775 -38.18 15.74 -2.58
N VAL A 776 -39.01 14.78 -3.02
CA VAL A 776 -38.81 13.35 -2.81
C VAL A 776 -38.64 12.65 -4.15
N ARG A 777 -37.96 11.49 -4.13
CA ARG A 777 -37.60 10.76 -5.33
C ARG A 777 -37.81 9.26 -5.16
N GLU A 778 -38.44 8.64 -6.16
CA GLU A 778 -38.60 7.20 -6.32
C GLU A 778 -37.92 6.77 -7.62
N VAL A 779 -37.19 5.65 -7.60
CA VAL A 779 -36.52 5.09 -8.78
C VAL A 779 -36.92 3.63 -8.93
N LEU A 780 -37.42 3.28 -10.12
CA LEU A 780 -37.66 1.90 -10.52
C LEU A 780 -36.70 1.54 -11.67
N THR A 781 -35.94 0.47 -11.50
CA THR A 781 -34.96 0.01 -12.50
C THR A 781 -35.33 -1.39 -12.99
N LEU A 782 -35.51 -1.53 -14.30
CA LEU A 782 -35.68 -2.81 -14.97
C LEU A 782 -34.38 -3.16 -15.67
N ARG A 783 -33.90 -4.37 -15.46
CA ARG A 783 -32.64 -4.87 -16.02
C ARG A 783 -32.89 -5.90 -17.10
N HIS A 784 -31.88 -6.15 -17.90
CA HIS A 784 -31.90 -7.27 -18.82
C HIS A 784 -32.03 -8.60 -18.02
N PRO A 785 -32.82 -9.60 -18.47
CA PRO A 785 -33.02 -10.86 -17.73
C PRO A 785 -31.74 -11.70 -17.58
N GLN A 786 -30.76 -11.50 -18.47
CA GLN A 786 -29.39 -11.98 -18.29
C GLN A 786 -28.55 -10.92 -17.60
N VAL A 787 -28.07 -11.23 -16.40
CA VAL A 787 -27.22 -10.40 -15.56
C VAL A 787 -25.84 -11.03 -15.42
N LEU A 788 -24.80 -10.20 -15.46
CA LEU A 788 -23.43 -10.68 -15.22
C LEU A 788 -23.25 -10.99 -13.72
N ALA A 789 -22.60 -12.09 -13.38
CA ALA A 789 -22.30 -12.44 -12.00
C ALA A 789 -21.40 -11.40 -11.33
N ALA A 790 -20.55 -10.72 -12.11
CA ALA A 790 -19.69 -9.64 -11.62
C ALA A 790 -20.49 -8.44 -11.05
N THR A 791 -21.73 -8.20 -11.49
CA THR A 791 -22.57 -7.09 -11.00
C THR A 791 -23.26 -7.35 -9.66
N ALA A 792 -23.09 -8.54 -9.06
CA ALA A 792 -23.76 -8.90 -7.81
C ALA A 792 -23.59 -7.82 -6.72
N ASP A 793 -24.66 -7.53 -5.98
CA ASP A 793 -24.74 -6.53 -4.91
C ASP A 793 -23.72 -6.76 -3.80
N ALA A 794 -23.44 -8.03 -3.49
CA ALA A 794 -22.44 -8.45 -2.52
C ALA A 794 -21.85 -9.80 -2.91
N VAL A 795 -20.64 -10.06 -2.42
CA VAL A 795 -19.92 -11.30 -2.62
C VAL A 795 -19.25 -11.74 -1.31
N ASP A 796 -19.20 -13.04 -1.05
CA ASP A 796 -18.46 -13.66 0.04
C ASP A 796 -17.57 -14.78 -0.50
N ARG A 797 -16.26 -14.67 -0.26
CA ARG A 797 -15.22 -15.61 -0.75
C ARG A 797 -15.23 -15.83 -2.27
N VAL A 798 -15.63 -14.80 -3.02
CA VAL A 798 -15.60 -14.74 -4.49
C VAL A 798 -14.70 -13.58 -4.93
N ALA A 799 -13.88 -13.79 -5.95
CA ALA A 799 -13.07 -12.75 -6.59
C ALA A 799 -13.69 -12.33 -7.93
N ARG A 800 -13.83 -11.02 -8.17
CA ARG A 800 -14.21 -10.46 -9.48
C ARG A 800 -12.97 -10.39 -10.37
N ARG A 801 -13.06 -10.91 -11.59
CA ARG A 801 -11.96 -10.91 -12.57
C ARG A 801 -12.30 -9.96 -13.73
N ASN A 802 -11.58 -8.84 -13.80
CA ASN A 802 -11.80 -7.80 -14.80
C ASN A 802 -10.87 -8.00 -16.01
N GLY A 803 -11.18 -8.98 -16.86
CA GLY A 803 -10.48 -9.15 -18.13
C GLY A 803 -11.02 -8.20 -19.21
N THR A 804 -10.19 -7.81 -20.18
CA THR A 804 -10.54 -6.91 -21.30
C THR A 804 -11.48 -7.53 -22.37
N ARG A 805 -12.03 -8.73 -22.12
CA ARG A 805 -12.89 -9.47 -23.08
C ARG A 805 -14.02 -10.27 -22.45
N VAL A 806 -13.87 -10.72 -21.18
CA VAL A 806 -14.88 -11.49 -20.43
C VAL A 806 -14.77 -11.10 -18.96
N GLN A 807 -15.91 -10.82 -18.32
CA GLN A 807 -15.99 -10.49 -16.89
C GLN A 807 -16.59 -11.67 -16.11
N THR A 808 -15.79 -12.32 -15.28
CA THR A 808 -16.21 -13.51 -14.52
C THR A 808 -16.03 -13.32 -13.01
N THR A 809 -16.69 -14.17 -12.24
CA THR A 809 -16.56 -14.25 -10.78
C THR A 809 -16.04 -15.62 -10.39
N ARG A 810 -14.91 -15.66 -9.70
CA ARG A 810 -14.25 -16.90 -9.27
C ARG A 810 -14.60 -17.22 -7.83
N PHE A 811 -15.15 -18.41 -7.58
CA PHE A 811 -15.57 -18.86 -6.26
C PHE A 811 -14.40 -19.59 -5.57
N ASN A 812 -13.81 -18.94 -4.57
CA ASN A 812 -12.50 -19.34 -4.02
C ASN A 812 -12.59 -20.27 -2.81
N ALA A 813 -13.79 -20.68 -2.39
CA ALA A 813 -13.98 -21.54 -1.22
C ALA A 813 -15.34 -22.27 -1.25
N GLN A 814 -15.47 -23.31 -0.43
CA GLN A 814 -16.76 -23.98 -0.19
C GLN A 814 -17.77 -23.02 0.44
N GLY A 815 -18.99 -22.95 -0.11
CA GLY A 815 -20.03 -22.02 0.36
C GLY A 815 -19.78 -20.56 -0.03
N ALA A 816 -18.80 -20.28 -0.90
CA ALA A 816 -18.65 -18.96 -1.52
C ALA A 816 -19.96 -18.60 -2.23
N ASN A 817 -20.36 -17.34 -2.14
CA ASN A 817 -21.66 -16.90 -2.62
C ASN A 817 -21.66 -15.47 -3.17
N LEU A 818 -22.63 -15.20 -4.03
CA LEU A 818 -22.99 -13.87 -4.50
C LEU A 818 -24.45 -13.56 -4.20
N LEU A 819 -24.78 -12.28 -4.08
CA LEU A 819 -26.11 -11.77 -3.74
C LEU A 819 -26.64 -10.83 -4.83
N PHE A 820 -27.89 -11.04 -5.24
CA PHE A 820 -28.72 -10.05 -5.93
C PHE A 820 -29.89 -9.63 -5.03
N ARG A 821 -29.98 -8.34 -4.67
CA ARG A 821 -30.97 -7.83 -3.72
C ARG A 821 -32.32 -7.53 -4.37
N ASN A 822 -33.39 -7.74 -3.61
CA ASN A 822 -34.75 -7.31 -3.93
C ASN A 822 -35.21 -7.64 -5.36
N LEU A 823 -34.97 -8.88 -5.82
CA LEU A 823 -35.42 -9.32 -7.14
C LEU A 823 -36.91 -9.69 -7.10
N ASP A 824 -37.65 -9.18 -8.07
CA ASP A 824 -39.01 -9.62 -8.40
C ASP A 824 -38.92 -10.87 -9.26
N LEU A 825 -39.19 -12.03 -8.66
CA LEU A 825 -39.23 -13.30 -9.39
C LEU A 825 -40.65 -13.66 -9.87
N SER A 826 -41.61 -12.73 -9.77
CA SER A 826 -42.98 -12.96 -10.23
C SER A 826 -43.00 -13.29 -11.71
N GLY A 827 -43.55 -14.46 -12.04
CA GLY A 827 -43.64 -14.96 -13.41
C GLY A 827 -42.36 -15.59 -13.95
N ILE A 828 -41.27 -15.69 -13.18
CA ILE A 828 -40.02 -16.36 -13.56
C ILE A 828 -40.11 -17.83 -13.15
N ARG A 829 -39.91 -18.75 -14.10
CA ARG A 829 -40.04 -20.21 -13.90
C ARG A 829 -38.74 -20.97 -14.10
N GLN A 830 -37.76 -20.36 -14.76
CA GLN A 830 -36.48 -20.98 -15.07
C GLN A 830 -35.33 -20.01 -14.87
N LEU A 831 -34.15 -20.56 -14.62
CA LEU A 831 -32.90 -19.81 -14.64
C LEU A 831 -31.81 -20.62 -15.35
N THR A 832 -30.92 -19.93 -16.05
CA THR A 832 -29.76 -20.51 -16.72
C THR A 832 -28.48 -19.89 -16.18
N LEU A 833 -27.49 -20.71 -15.82
CA LEU A 833 -26.15 -20.23 -15.47
C LEU A 833 -25.16 -20.55 -16.59
N HIS A 834 -24.16 -19.69 -16.76
CA HIS A 834 -23.01 -19.92 -17.64
C HIS A 834 -21.69 -19.76 -16.88
N TRP A 835 -20.89 -20.82 -16.81
CA TRP A 835 -19.68 -20.87 -16.01
C TRP A 835 -18.57 -21.73 -16.64
N TRP A 836 -17.36 -21.62 -16.10
CA TRP A 836 -16.24 -22.53 -16.35
C TRP A 836 -15.86 -23.24 -15.05
N SER A 837 -15.56 -24.53 -15.12
CA SER A 837 -14.96 -25.27 -14.02
C SER A 837 -14.00 -26.31 -14.55
N SER A 838 -12.69 -26.13 -14.35
CA SER A 838 -11.70 -27.06 -14.90
C SER A 838 -11.33 -28.21 -13.95
N LYS A 839 -11.66 -28.09 -12.65
CA LYS A 839 -11.19 -29.03 -11.60
C LYS A 839 -12.21 -29.32 -10.49
N ILE A 840 -13.37 -28.67 -10.52
CA ILE A 840 -14.37 -28.75 -9.45
C ILE A 840 -15.66 -29.33 -10.02
N ASP A 841 -16.21 -30.34 -9.35
CA ASP A 841 -17.58 -30.81 -9.54
C ASP A 841 -18.41 -30.24 -8.38
N GLY A 842 -19.68 -29.94 -8.61
CA GLY A 842 -20.50 -29.35 -7.56
C GLY A 842 -21.94 -29.07 -7.94
N VAL A 843 -22.58 -28.27 -7.11
CA VAL A 843 -23.94 -27.77 -7.29
C VAL A 843 -23.95 -26.26 -7.07
N TRP A 844 -24.56 -25.53 -8.00
CA TRP A 844 -25.00 -24.16 -7.74
C TRP A 844 -26.35 -24.21 -7.02
N GLU A 845 -26.39 -23.78 -5.76
CA GLU A 845 -27.64 -23.66 -5.00
C GLU A 845 -28.14 -22.22 -5.12
N ILE A 846 -29.36 -22.04 -5.64
CA ILE A 846 -30.03 -20.74 -5.70
C ILE A 846 -30.92 -20.62 -4.48
N ARG A 847 -30.68 -19.63 -3.62
CA ARG A 847 -31.33 -19.51 -2.30
C ARG A 847 -32.00 -18.16 -2.10
N SER A 848 -33.06 -18.12 -1.30
CA SER A 848 -33.80 -16.89 -0.97
C SER A 848 -33.44 -16.35 0.43
N GLY A 849 -33.36 -15.03 0.56
CA GLY A 849 -33.19 -14.28 1.82
C GLY A 849 -31.80 -14.34 2.46
N SER A 850 -31.13 -15.50 2.47
CA SER A 850 -29.78 -15.67 3.01
C SER A 850 -29.02 -16.81 2.33
N PRO A 851 -27.67 -16.90 2.46
CA PRO A 851 -26.88 -18.01 1.92
C PRO A 851 -27.27 -19.40 2.45
N THR A 852 -28.00 -19.47 3.58
CA THR A 852 -28.52 -20.70 4.18
C THR A 852 -30.05 -20.79 4.12
N GLY A 853 -30.71 -19.88 3.39
CA GLY A 853 -32.16 -19.81 3.26
C GLY A 853 -32.75 -20.90 2.36
N PRO A 854 -34.07 -20.89 2.13
CA PRO A 854 -34.76 -21.87 1.29
C PRO A 854 -34.17 -21.95 -0.12
N ILE A 855 -33.94 -23.17 -0.62
CA ILE A 855 -33.46 -23.45 -1.97
C ILE A 855 -34.59 -23.21 -2.97
N LEU A 856 -34.37 -22.32 -3.93
CA LEU A 856 -35.27 -22.04 -5.04
C LEU A 856 -34.96 -22.94 -6.26
N ALA A 857 -33.69 -23.33 -6.45
CA ALA A 857 -33.25 -24.25 -7.51
C ALA A 857 -31.86 -24.82 -7.19
N GLU A 858 -31.54 -25.98 -7.78
CA GLU A 858 -30.20 -26.59 -7.75
C GLU A 858 -29.73 -26.88 -9.16
N VAL A 859 -28.47 -26.57 -9.46
CA VAL A 859 -27.85 -26.81 -10.77
C VAL A 859 -26.58 -27.63 -10.59
N PRO A 860 -26.66 -28.98 -10.67
CA PRO A 860 -25.48 -29.83 -10.54
C PRO A 860 -24.58 -29.72 -11.78
N PHE A 861 -23.27 -29.82 -11.59
CA PHE A 861 -22.29 -29.76 -12.66
C PHE A 861 -21.04 -30.61 -12.36
N ASP A 862 -20.43 -31.08 -13.45
CA ASP A 862 -19.11 -31.67 -13.46
C ASP A 862 -18.11 -30.70 -14.11
N HIS A 863 -16.84 -30.85 -13.82
CA HIS A 863 -15.76 -30.09 -14.43
C HIS A 863 -15.67 -30.38 -15.93
N ALA A 864 -15.45 -29.33 -16.72
CA ALA A 864 -15.38 -29.37 -18.17
C ALA A 864 -14.23 -28.48 -18.67
N LYS A 865 -13.69 -28.81 -19.85
CA LYS A 865 -12.65 -28.00 -20.50
C LYS A 865 -13.20 -26.69 -21.07
N ASP A 866 -14.45 -26.72 -21.50
CA ASP A 866 -15.16 -25.59 -22.12
C ASP A 866 -16.18 -24.97 -21.14
N ALA A 867 -16.73 -23.81 -21.52
CA ALA A 867 -17.81 -23.19 -20.77
C ALA A 867 -19.05 -24.10 -20.76
N VAL A 868 -19.77 -24.12 -19.66
CA VAL A 868 -21.00 -24.90 -19.49
C VAL A 868 -22.17 -23.94 -19.29
N GLU A 869 -23.26 -24.20 -20.00
CA GLU A 869 -24.55 -23.54 -19.81
C GLU A 869 -25.58 -24.58 -19.35
N LYS A 870 -26.31 -24.29 -18.26
CA LYS A 870 -27.36 -25.20 -17.76
C LYS A 870 -28.55 -24.47 -17.18
N THR A 871 -29.73 -24.92 -17.56
CA THR A 871 -31.02 -24.40 -17.10
C THR A 871 -31.60 -25.27 -15.99
N ALA A 872 -32.22 -24.65 -14.99
CA ALA A 872 -32.99 -25.31 -13.95
C ALA A 872 -34.34 -24.63 -13.73
N THR A 873 -35.32 -25.40 -13.26
CA THR A 873 -36.63 -24.90 -12.84
C THR A 873 -36.49 -24.14 -11.53
N LEU A 874 -37.02 -22.93 -11.48
CA LEU A 874 -37.05 -22.06 -10.31
C LEU A 874 -38.39 -22.19 -9.59
N GLN A 875 -38.37 -22.35 -8.27
CA GLN A 875 -39.60 -22.33 -7.48
C GLN A 875 -40.27 -20.95 -7.54
N PRO A 876 -41.59 -20.88 -7.82
CA PRO A 876 -42.30 -19.60 -7.91
C PRO A 876 -42.25 -18.81 -6.60
N THR A 877 -41.99 -17.51 -6.69
CA THR A 877 -42.18 -16.58 -5.57
C THR A 877 -42.93 -15.33 -6.07
N SER A 878 -43.74 -14.74 -5.21
CA SER A 878 -44.63 -13.60 -5.54
C SER A 878 -44.24 -12.30 -4.84
N GLN A 879 -43.10 -12.28 -4.15
CA GLN A 879 -42.58 -11.14 -3.39
C GLN A 879 -41.16 -10.82 -3.85
N LEU A 880 -40.77 -9.55 -3.69
CA LEU A 880 -39.37 -9.16 -3.84
C LEU A 880 -38.52 -9.93 -2.83
N THR A 881 -37.44 -10.57 -3.29
CA THR A 881 -36.58 -11.39 -2.43
C THR A 881 -35.12 -11.22 -2.78
N ASP A 882 -34.26 -11.35 -1.78
CA ASP A 882 -32.81 -11.44 -1.98
C ASP A 882 -32.47 -12.84 -2.51
N VAL A 883 -31.72 -12.90 -3.61
CA VAL A 883 -31.34 -14.15 -4.28
C VAL A 883 -29.84 -14.37 -4.14
N TYR A 884 -29.47 -15.48 -3.52
CA TYR A 884 -28.09 -15.93 -3.38
C TYR A 884 -27.78 -17.04 -4.36
N ILE A 885 -26.57 -17.03 -4.93
CA ILE A 885 -26.01 -18.16 -5.68
C ILE A 885 -24.82 -18.68 -4.90
N VAL A 886 -24.92 -19.92 -4.43
CA VAL A 886 -23.97 -20.53 -3.50
C VAL A 886 -23.27 -21.71 -4.17
N LEU A 887 -21.94 -21.75 -4.10
CA LEU A 887 -21.15 -22.90 -4.55
C LEU A 887 -21.13 -24.00 -3.47
N LYS A 888 -21.57 -25.20 -3.84
CA LYS A 888 -21.36 -26.43 -3.08
C LYS A 888 -20.54 -27.41 -3.89
N ALA A 889 -19.23 -27.45 -3.67
CA ALA A 889 -18.36 -28.44 -4.32
C ALA A 889 -18.63 -29.84 -3.77
N THR A 890 -18.73 -30.82 -4.67
CA THR A 890 -18.86 -32.25 -4.38
C THR A 890 -17.55 -32.98 -4.64
N GLN A 891 -16.71 -32.49 -5.56
CA GLN A 891 -15.36 -33.00 -5.83
C GLN A 891 -14.38 -31.85 -6.13
N GLY A 892 -13.14 -31.99 -5.66
CA GLY A 892 -12.11 -30.95 -5.73
C GLY A 892 -12.24 -29.88 -4.63
N LYS A 893 -11.20 -29.05 -4.46
CA LYS A 893 -11.17 -27.98 -3.46
C LYS A 893 -11.09 -26.61 -4.14
N PRO A 894 -12.14 -25.79 -4.11
CA PRO A 894 -12.09 -24.44 -4.67
C PRO A 894 -11.07 -23.58 -3.91
N ASP A 895 -10.25 -22.84 -4.66
CA ASP A 895 -9.25 -21.87 -4.19
C ASP A 895 -9.07 -20.76 -5.25
N ILE A 896 -8.15 -19.81 -5.00
CA ILE A 896 -7.90 -18.68 -5.92
C ILE A 896 -7.43 -19.10 -7.33
N TRP A 897 -6.88 -20.30 -7.50
CA TRP A 897 -6.35 -20.84 -8.77
C TRP A 897 -7.29 -21.83 -9.44
N ASN A 898 -8.14 -22.52 -8.69
CA ASN A 898 -8.90 -23.68 -9.16
C ASN A 898 -10.42 -23.55 -8.98
N GLY A 899 -10.92 -22.46 -8.39
CA GLY A 899 -12.35 -22.22 -8.21
C GLY A 899 -13.12 -22.07 -9.53
N PRO A 900 -14.40 -22.49 -9.60
CA PRO A 900 -15.23 -22.29 -10.78
C PRO A 900 -15.50 -20.79 -11.01
N GLU A 901 -15.58 -20.40 -12.28
CA GLU A 901 -15.83 -19.03 -12.72
C GLU A 901 -17.24 -18.89 -13.30
N LEU A 902 -18.11 -18.14 -12.64
CA LEU A 902 -19.45 -17.82 -13.14
C LEU A 902 -19.43 -16.47 -13.87
N GLU A 903 -19.97 -16.40 -15.08
CA GLU A 903 -20.01 -15.16 -15.86
C GLU A 903 -21.36 -14.48 -15.84
N TRP A 904 -22.44 -15.22 -16.08
CA TRP A 904 -23.78 -14.66 -16.05
C TRP A 904 -24.84 -15.66 -15.62
N VAL A 905 -25.99 -15.09 -15.25
CA VAL A 905 -27.20 -15.78 -14.84
C VAL A 905 -28.35 -15.18 -15.63
N ARG A 906 -29.18 -16.00 -16.26
CA ARG A 906 -30.33 -15.57 -17.05
C ARG A 906 -31.63 -16.06 -16.41
N PHE A 907 -32.52 -15.14 -16.09
CA PHE A 907 -33.86 -15.42 -15.55
C PHE A 907 -34.91 -15.49 -16.68
N GLN A 908 -35.78 -16.50 -16.65
CA GLN A 908 -36.68 -16.82 -17.75
C GLN A 908 -38.11 -17.11 -17.27
N ARG A 909 -39.11 -16.71 -18.06
CA ARG A 909 -40.54 -16.92 -17.78
C ARG A 909 -41.02 -18.31 -18.15
#